data_AF-A0A1M7ZPP0-F1
#
_entry.id   AF-A0A1M7ZPP0-F1
#
_cell.length_a   1.000
_cell.length_b   1.000
_cell.length_c   1.000
_cell.angle_alpha   90.00
_cell.angle_beta   90.00
_cell.angle_gamma   90.00
#
_symmetry.space_group_name_H-M   'P 1'
#
loop_
_entity.id
_entity.type
_entity.pdbx_description
1 polymer ?
#
loop_
_entity_poly.entity_id
_entity_poly.type
_entity_poly.pdbx_seq_one_letter_code
_entity_poly.pdbx_strand_id
1 'polypeptide(L)'
;MTTLTLNLTSTLQQSLTDTTPNGVWAYAVYFDANGLPHFTTLVDNGSLESGGVYDIELPQMGGGKIYFIVQSQDTANTNDLTSLLTGESTINWNNAAAWDFRYDSFEFSLLGSPGDAGNLTSVNGFGLPMDLSIAYPVSNAATQTRGYGISGSTLFSDLGQTASGVLTTYTSGALSGQTRMAISPTTSVGNNLTTYQASDWNAYLQSLEVASPGITISGFFNGAPDANNVYHNAAYFAYELSWDATHQNIDGTVGTFWLSPTEDSQVKGYIQITPDQLANSIYSTLGDAYIYTNQDDATPYTIAHSGSEAMNTGANTQWGTIFTQFLTGFSAGYFNVQGQSPNAGVTTPVNLNTNINWDPTYAFGHSLSGTATPVYMDPYSEVFFSNSNSYGSNYSDNLMSQYSQGGPLISLYDGTGNVGNINITIYDDSETPAGYTVPSIANYIPNATFEPVAANTNGLNIGLSFANQTMVLDESEASITFRFQTAEGVWSEVELSASANTITGSLWDVWTIVKNGDGTYSVSAAGSEQTTGSLLINNMPTPPSGAAWYQLVVHDTSDPDGTAASAKTYNLYTTTTDSSGTAQFVNPAYSAGALAIDGLALINVPSSAAATTNTFSLAFLYSGTSTVDPSLLTTNTDLADSAPQPTSPMAGDMSTGTFTLLSGQDTTTDVAASSSSGVLAFGWTGVNPDFWWPTSENGTNGGPPPIASYTNKVGAENIARIFFSGVDGAFVKPVDAVADIDGQWTTPTVQMGNGVYTVNMREYLPESPGHATALTPLSSALTLTVSIPTLSLTQAGRSALLVDNTGHSDVHGNWIRFEASDAASGLPHDATLVLYATDADGNLIGRDGSVGAGVTLADATLAKVGSVFSDTGTNLLTGAQQLYLAAGQQLHFAVQSGSGTIDMAPDVQVTTDGSNAATVDVGGFMLTAETLNDLSAAANVAASQRESDQPLLYLSHGDELKLEITGSGANTNSLGFVHLDMDAAGGWSVDGVAYGDTPEFKAALTSHLDGDLTIVRGGDTAFETTWTVAGDDGYYAPVLLTQNGDILFIGNENVGGHEYIRMYGENTFAFEDLTSEQNSDFDYNDMVMKITPVDHII
;
A
#
# COMPACT_ATOMS: atom_id res chain seq x y z
N MET A 1 -24.56 26.21 12.26
CA MET A 1 -25.81 25.81 11.55
C MET A 1 -25.77 26.53 10.23
N THR A 2 -26.04 25.82 9.14
CA THR A 2 -25.93 26.35 7.77
C THR A 2 -27.33 26.45 7.20
N THR A 3 -27.72 27.65 6.80
CA THR A 3 -29.01 27.89 6.15
C THR A 3 -28.85 27.70 4.65
N LEU A 4 -29.79 27.00 4.01
CA LEU A 4 -29.94 26.99 2.57
C LEU A 4 -31.08 27.96 2.21
N THR A 5 -30.74 29.07 1.55
CA THR A 5 -31.72 30.00 0.99
C THR A 5 -32.06 29.57 -0.43
N LEU A 6 -33.27 29.03 -0.59
CA LEU A 6 -33.83 28.58 -1.86
C LEU A 6 -34.70 29.67 -2.50
N ASN A 7 -34.48 29.98 -3.77
CA ASN A 7 -35.24 30.94 -4.55
C ASN A 7 -35.87 30.26 -5.78
N LEU A 8 -37.12 30.61 -6.10
CA LEU A 8 -37.75 30.28 -7.38
C LEU A 8 -37.79 31.55 -8.23
N THR A 9 -37.37 31.49 -9.49
CA THR A 9 -37.48 32.67 -10.38
C THR A 9 -38.93 33.08 -10.58
N SER A 10 -39.16 34.35 -10.92
CA SER A 10 -40.53 34.83 -11.20
C SER A 10 -41.20 34.06 -12.34
N THR A 11 -40.43 33.63 -13.33
CA THR A 11 -40.93 32.83 -14.45
C THR A 11 -41.35 31.44 -13.99
N LEU A 12 -40.52 30.77 -13.18
CA LEU A 12 -40.88 29.47 -12.60
C LEU A 12 -42.09 29.58 -11.69
N GLN A 13 -42.15 30.60 -10.83
CA GLN A 13 -43.32 30.88 -10.00
C GLN A 13 -44.58 31.00 -10.86
N GLN A 14 -44.51 31.69 -11.99
CA GLN A 14 -45.62 31.80 -12.93
C GLN A 14 -45.97 30.43 -13.55
N SER A 15 -44.99 29.69 -14.05
CA SER A 15 -45.20 28.35 -14.63
C SER A 15 -45.81 27.34 -13.64
N LEU A 16 -45.54 27.49 -12.34
CA LEU A 16 -46.10 26.61 -11.31
C LEU A 16 -47.48 27.07 -10.78
N THR A 17 -47.91 28.32 -11.05
CA THR A 17 -49.14 28.90 -10.46
C THR A 17 -50.20 29.36 -11.48
N ASP A 18 -49.82 29.73 -12.70
CA ASP A 18 -50.75 30.16 -13.78
C ASP A 18 -51.44 28.97 -14.48
N THR A 19 -51.20 27.74 -14.02
CA THR A 19 -51.75 26.54 -14.61
C THR A 19 -53.16 26.25 -14.06
N THR A 20 -54.19 26.54 -14.83
CA THR A 20 -55.58 26.14 -14.52
C THR A 20 -56.01 24.93 -15.35
N PRO A 21 -56.60 23.88 -14.72
CA PRO A 21 -56.89 23.75 -13.29
C PRO A 21 -55.63 23.51 -12.43
N ASN A 22 -55.70 23.92 -11.16
CA ASN A 22 -54.72 23.60 -10.12
C ASN A 22 -54.39 22.09 -10.14
N GLY A 23 -53.15 21.72 -9.82
CA GLY A 23 -52.66 20.34 -9.90
C GLY A 23 -51.14 20.25 -10.00
N VAL A 24 -50.45 21.16 -9.31
CA VAL A 24 -48.98 21.22 -9.23
C VAL A 24 -48.58 21.34 -7.77
N TRP A 25 -47.66 20.49 -7.32
CA TRP A 25 -47.05 20.55 -5.99
C TRP A 25 -45.54 20.59 -6.14
N ALA A 26 -44.87 21.37 -5.31
CA ALA A 26 -43.41 21.42 -5.30
C ALA A 26 -42.87 21.40 -3.87
N TYR A 27 -41.78 20.68 -3.66
CA TYR A 27 -41.19 20.44 -2.36
C TYR A 27 -39.66 20.52 -2.42
N ALA A 28 -39.05 20.99 -1.35
CA ALA A 28 -37.67 20.67 -1.03
C ALA A 28 -37.68 19.62 0.10
N VAL A 29 -36.89 18.56 -0.02
CA VAL A 29 -36.83 17.49 1.00
C VAL A 29 -35.40 17.00 1.19
N TYR A 30 -34.96 16.91 2.44
CA TYR A 30 -33.73 16.21 2.82
C TYR A 30 -34.06 15.10 3.82
N PHE A 31 -33.13 14.16 3.99
CA PHE A 31 -33.23 13.08 4.97
C PHE A 31 -32.18 13.30 6.06
N ASP A 32 -32.59 13.22 7.32
CA ASP A 32 -31.64 13.34 8.43
C ASP A 32 -30.81 12.06 8.62
N ALA A 33 -29.90 12.05 9.61
CA ALA A 33 -29.06 10.90 9.91
C ALA A 33 -29.83 9.62 10.28
N ASN A 34 -31.12 9.71 10.61
CA ASN A 34 -32.00 8.55 10.87
C ASN A 34 -32.80 8.15 9.62
N GLY A 35 -32.56 8.80 8.48
CA GLY A 35 -33.30 8.59 7.23
C GLY A 35 -34.71 9.19 7.25
N LEU A 36 -35.04 10.08 8.20
CA LEU A 36 -36.37 10.70 8.27
C LEU A 36 -36.47 11.90 7.31
N PRO A 37 -37.56 12.01 6.53
CA PRO A 37 -37.73 13.11 5.59
C PRO A 37 -38.14 14.42 6.30
N HIS A 38 -37.55 15.52 5.86
CA HIS A 38 -37.88 16.88 6.29
C HIS A 38 -38.33 17.71 5.09
N PHE A 39 -39.64 17.97 4.98
CA PHE A 39 -40.24 18.67 3.85
C PHE A 39 -40.35 20.18 4.08
N THR A 40 -40.03 20.94 3.04
CA THR A 40 -40.44 22.34 2.87
C THR A 40 -41.35 22.42 1.65
N THR A 41 -42.62 22.76 1.85
CA THR A 41 -43.58 22.96 0.76
C THR A 41 -43.30 24.28 0.05
N LEU A 42 -43.06 24.21 -1.26
CA LEU A 42 -42.77 25.36 -2.12
C LEU A 42 -44.03 25.84 -2.84
N VAL A 43 -44.77 24.88 -3.42
CA VAL A 43 -46.05 25.11 -4.08
C VAL A 43 -47.04 24.06 -3.58
N ASP A 44 -48.20 24.50 -3.13
CA ASP A 44 -49.32 23.63 -2.75
C ASP A 44 -50.49 23.81 -3.71
N ASN A 45 -50.72 22.80 -4.55
CA ASN A 45 -51.83 22.78 -5.51
C ASN A 45 -51.94 24.08 -6.35
N GLY A 46 -50.82 24.50 -6.94
CA GLY A 46 -50.70 25.73 -7.74
C GLY A 46 -50.69 27.03 -6.92
N SER A 47 -50.61 26.97 -5.59
CA SER A 47 -50.43 28.14 -4.71
C SER A 47 -48.96 28.25 -4.27
N LEU A 48 -48.34 29.40 -4.51
CA LEU A 48 -46.97 29.68 -4.08
C LEU A 48 -46.91 29.95 -2.58
N GLU A 49 -46.02 29.25 -1.89
CA GLU A 49 -45.71 29.48 -0.48
C GLU A 49 -44.56 30.48 -0.31
N SER A 50 -44.50 31.17 0.85
CA SER A 50 -43.40 32.07 1.26
C SER A 50 -42.92 33.11 0.21
N GLY A 51 -43.76 33.43 -0.79
CA GLY A 51 -43.38 34.34 -1.88
C GLY A 51 -42.25 33.83 -2.79
N GLY A 52 -41.98 32.52 -2.80
CA GLY A 52 -40.95 31.90 -3.64
C GLY A 52 -39.52 32.00 -3.11
N VAL A 53 -39.34 32.36 -1.84
CA VAL A 53 -38.04 32.36 -1.13
C VAL A 53 -38.19 31.59 0.18
N TYR A 54 -37.27 30.67 0.45
CA TYR A 54 -37.35 29.74 1.59
C TYR A 54 -35.99 29.61 2.26
N ASP A 55 -35.97 29.65 3.58
CA ASP A 55 -34.78 29.36 4.38
C ASP A 55 -34.94 27.97 4.99
N ILE A 56 -34.04 27.06 4.64
CA ILE A 56 -34.04 25.66 5.05
C ILE A 56 -32.78 25.40 5.89
N GLU A 57 -32.94 25.05 7.15
CA GLU A 57 -31.81 24.68 8.00
C GLU A 57 -31.32 23.27 7.64
N LEU A 58 -30.07 23.18 7.19
CA LEU A 58 -29.44 21.89 6.86
C LEU A 58 -28.76 21.27 8.09
N PRO A 59 -28.86 19.95 8.27
CA PRO A 59 -28.20 19.25 9.37
C PRO A 59 -26.69 19.14 9.15
N GLN A 60 -25.95 18.93 10.24
CA GLN A 60 -24.53 18.58 10.20
C GLN A 60 -24.42 17.10 9.82
N MET A 61 -23.89 16.78 8.64
CA MET A 61 -23.71 15.40 8.17
C MET A 61 -22.62 15.32 7.08
N GLY A 62 -22.02 14.14 6.92
CA GLY A 62 -21.14 13.82 5.80
C GLY A 62 -21.92 13.04 4.75
N GLY A 63 -22.08 13.61 3.54
CA GLY A 63 -22.83 12.98 2.45
C GLY A 63 -24.36 13.12 2.55
N GLY A 64 -24.87 14.33 2.74
CA GLY A 64 -26.30 14.65 2.67
C GLY A 64 -26.75 15.08 1.27
N LYS A 65 -28.06 14.97 1.01
CA LYS A 65 -28.71 15.51 -0.19
C LYS A 65 -30.00 16.24 0.17
N ILE A 66 -30.25 17.35 -0.54
CA ILE A 66 -31.57 17.98 -0.59
C ILE A 66 -32.11 17.85 -2.01
N TYR A 67 -33.31 17.30 -2.12
CA TYR A 67 -34.02 17.10 -3.37
C TYR A 67 -35.04 18.21 -3.59
N PHE A 68 -35.13 18.69 -4.82
CA PHE A 68 -36.15 19.63 -5.27
C PHE A 68 -37.10 18.88 -6.20
N ILE A 69 -38.37 18.85 -5.84
CA ILE A 69 -39.38 18.01 -6.50
C ILE A 69 -40.48 18.90 -7.05
N VAL A 70 -40.90 18.63 -8.30
CA VAL A 70 -42.11 19.22 -8.90
C VAL A 70 -43.00 18.08 -9.40
N GLN A 71 -44.22 18.00 -8.86
CA GLN A 71 -45.24 17.03 -9.20
C GLN A 71 -46.37 17.70 -9.97
N SER A 72 -46.90 17.03 -11.00
CA SER A 72 -48.14 17.47 -11.65
C SER A 72 -49.11 16.33 -11.84
N GLN A 73 -50.30 16.44 -11.23
CA GLN A 73 -51.36 15.44 -11.30
C GLN A 73 -52.74 16.09 -11.30
N ASP A 74 -53.76 15.34 -11.74
CA ASP A 74 -55.15 15.75 -11.55
C ASP A 74 -55.48 15.81 -10.05
N THR A 75 -56.00 16.94 -9.57
CA THR A 75 -56.47 17.12 -8.18
C THR A 75 -57.48 16.08 -7.71
N ALA A 76 -58.20 15.42 -8.61
CA ALA A 76 -59.11 14.35 -8.25
C ALA A 76 -58.38 13.02 -7.90
N ASN A 77 -57.13 12.86 -8.33
CA ASN A 77 -56.33 11.63 -8.22
C ASN A 77 -54.86 11.94 -7.90
N THR A 78 -54.61 12.60 -6.77
CA THR A 78 -53.26 13.01 -6.36
C THR A 78 -52.60 12.01 -5.41
N ASN A 79 -51.34 11.68 -5.68
CA ASN A 79 -50.44 10.97 -4.78
C ASN A 79 -49.76 11.96 -3.83
N ASP A 80 -50.07 11.89 -2.54
CA ASP A 80 -49.44 12.73 -1.52
C ASP A 80 -47.99 12.29 -1.26
N LEU A 81 -47.05 13.03 -1.85
CA LEU A 81 -45.62 12.74 -1.74
C LEU A 81 -45.10 12.82 -0.29
N THR A 82 -45.69 13.64 0.58
CA THR A 82 -45.25 13.75 1.98
C THR A 82 -45.53 12.49 2.79
N SER A 83 -46.46 11.66 2.32
CA SER A 83 -46.79 10.36 2.89
C SER A 83 -46.08 9.18 2.21
N LEU A 84 -45.70 9.34 0.94
CA LEU A 84 -45.11 8.30 0.11
C LEU A 84 -43.59 8.28 0.14
N LEU A 85 -42.96 9.44 0.27
CA LEU A 85 -41.50 9.59 0.29
C LEU A 85 -40.98 9.45 1.72
N THR A 86 -40.96 8.21 2.22
CA THR A 86 -40.59 7.89 3.61
C THR A 86 -39.08 7.69 3.82
N GLY A 87 -38.29 7.69 2.74
CA GLY A 87 -36.83 7.51 2.77
C GLY A 87 -36.20 7.89 1.42
N GLU A 88 -34.91 8.21 1.39
CA GLU A 88 -34.23 8.74 0.21
C GLU A 88 -34.39 7.85 -1.04
N SER A 89 -34.26 6.53 -0.88
CA SER A 89 -34.39 5.55 -1.97
C SER A 89 -35.76 5.55 -2.65
N THR A 90 -36.77 6.19 -2.06
CA THR A 90 -38.09 6.36 -2.69
C THR A 90 -38.13 7.47 -3.74
N ILE A 91 -37.16 8.39 -3.74
CA ILE A 91 -36.94 9.38 -4.79
C ILE A 91 -36.10 8.71 -5.88
N ASN A 92 -36.76 8.05 -6.82
CA ASN A 92 -36.12 7.33 -7.92
C ASN A 92 -36.93 7.44 -9.21
N TRP A 93 -36.34 7.01 -10.33
CA TRP A 93 -36.96 7.09 -11.66
C TRP A 93 -38.34 6.43 -11.76
N ASN A 94 -38.52 5.24 -11.18
CA ASN A 94 -39.75 4.47 -11.27
C ASN A 94 -40.88 5.13 -10.48
N ASN A 95 -40.60 5.57 -9.25
CA ASN A 95 -41.57 6.29 -8.42
C ASN A 95 -41.92 7.66 -9.01
N ALA A 96 -40.92 8.35 -9.58
CA ALA A 96 -41.13 9.60 -10.30
C ALA A 96 -42.11 9.42 -11.45
N ALA A 97 -42.00 8.32 -12.20
CA ALA A 97 -42.96 8.00 -13.28
C ALA A 97 -44.34 7.61 -12.73
N ALA A 98 -44.39 6.83 -11.66
CA ALA A 98 -45.64 6.34 -11.05
C ALA A 98 -46.47 7.47 -10.41
N TRP A 99 -45.80 8.47 -9.82
CA TRP A 99 -46.43 9.56 -9.07
C TRP A 99 -46.30 10.93 -9.77
N ASP A 100 -45.89 10.91 -11.04
CA ASP A 100 -45.83 12.05 -11.98
C ASP A 100 -45.08 13.27 -11.43
N PHE A 101 -43.87 13.03 -10.88
CA PHE A 101 -42.96 14.09 -10.44
C PHE A 101 -41.62 14.06 -11.18
N ARG A 102 -40.97 15.22 -11.26
CA ARG A 102 -39.55 15.37 -11.60
C ARG A 102 -38.77 15.77 -10.36
N TYR A 103 -37.47 15.48 -10.34
CA TYR A 103 -36.60 15.84 -9.24
C TYR A 103 -35.20 16.17 -9.72
N ASP A 104 -34.49 16.93 -8.90
CA ASP A 104 -33.06 17.22 -9.01
C ASP A 104 -32.51 17.45 -7.59
N SER A 105 -31.18 17.56 -7.41
CA SER A 105 -30.61 17.62 -6.06
C SER A 105 -29.34 18.44 -5.93
N PHE A 106 -29.10 18.90 -4.70
CA PHE A 106 -27.81 19.41 -4.23
C PHE A 106 -27.25 18.47 -3.17
N GLU A 107 -26.02 18.00 -3.39
CA GLU A 107 -25.28 17.12 -2.48
C GLU A 107 -24.35 17.97 -1.62
N PHE A 108 -24.19 17.61 -0.34
CA PHE A 108 -23.38 18.39 0.61
C PHE A 108 -22.75 17.54 1.72
N SER A 109 -21.57 17.96 2.16
CA SER A 109 -20.98 17.57 3.45
C SER A 109 -20.75 18.83 4.30
N LEU A 110 -21.15 18.78 5.56
CA LEU A 110 -21.13 19.91 6.47
C LEU A 110 -20.57 19.49 7.84
N LEU A 111 -19.35 18.95 7.90
CA LEU A 111 -18.73 18.44 9.12
C LEU A 111 -17.96 19.49 9.93
N GLY A 112 -17.80 20.71 9.40
CA GLY A 112 -16.98 21.78 9.96
C GLY A 112 -15.51 21.67 9.59
N SER A 113 -15.17 20.99 8.49
CA SER A 113 -13.81 20.60 8.12
C SER A 113 -13.42 21.10 6.73
N PRO A 114 -12.11 21.27 6.43
CA PRO A 114 -11.65 21.71 5.10
C PRO A 114 -12.10 20.82 3.92
N GLY A 115 -12.46 19.55 4.18
CA GLY A 115 -12.96 18.62 3.17
C GLY A 115 -14.46 18.76 2.86
N ASP A 116 -15.17 19.63 3.56
CA ASP A 116 -16.59 19.87 3.32
C ASP A 116 -16.81 20.49 1.94
N ALA A 117 -17.59 19.80 1.12
CA ALA A 117 -17.89 20.21 -0.24
C ALA A 117 -19.36 19.93 -0.58
N GLY A 118 -19.86 20.59 -1.61
CA GLY A 118 -21.14 20.31 -2.22
C GLY A 118 -21.11 20.46 -3.73
N ASN A 119 -22.17 20.04 -4.39
CA ASN A 119 -22.27 20.06 -5.84
C ASN A 119 -23.71 19.91 -6.33
N LEU A 120 -23.94 20.34 -7.58
CA LEU A 120 -25.09 19.92 -8.38
C LEU A 120 -24.75 18.58 -9.04
N THR A 121 -25.73 17.70 -9.22
CA THR A 121 -25.51 16.39 -9.82
C THR A 121 -26.63 16.02 -10.79
N SER A 122 -26.26 15.47 -11.94
CA SER A 122 -27.19 14.92 -12.93
C SER A 122 -26.88 13.44 -13.23
N VAL A 123 -26.18 12.76 -12.32
CA VAL A 123 -25.83 11.32 -12.38
C VAL A 123 -27.07 10.45 -12.45
N ASN A 124 -28.11 10.77 -11.67
CA ASN A 124 -29.36 10.01 -11.67
C ASN A 124 -30.38 10.49 -12.73
N GLY A 125 -30.01 11.48 -13.53
CA GLY A 125 -30.87 12.16 -14.48
C GLY A 125 -30.90 13.66 -14.25
N PHE A 126 -31.51 14.39 -15.18
CA PHE A 126 -31.68 15.84 -15.10
C PHE A 126 -33.16 16.22 -15.05
N GLY A 127 -33.52 17.04 -14.07
CA GLY A 127 -34.90 17.44 -13.83
C GLY A 127 -35.12 18.95 -13.81
N LEU A 128 -34.18 19.73 -13.26
CA LEU A 128 -34.40 21.15 -12.98
C LEU A 128 -33.15 21.99 -13.30
N PRO A 129 -33.28 23.08 -14.09
CA PRO A 129 -32.20 24.04 -14.25
C PRO A 129 -32.05 24.84 -12.94
N MET A 130 -30.83 24.86 -12.39
CA MET A 130 -30.53 25.48 -11.11
C MET A 130 -29.19 26.23 -11.14
N ASP A 131 -29.03 27.19 -10.24
CA ASP A 131 -27.71 27.67 -9.83
C ASP A 131 -27.50 27.61 -8.32
N LEU A 132 -26.23 27.68 -7.95
CA LEU A 132 -25.70 27.63 -6.60
C LEU A 132 -24.71 28.78 -6.42
N SER A 133 -24.76 29.45 -5.28
CA SER A 133 -23.85 30.55 -4.92
C SER A 133 -23.46 30.53 -3.44
N ILE A 134 -22.15 30.58 -3.17
CA ILE A 134 -21.58 30.52 -1.83
C ILE A 134 -20.60 31.68 -1.64
N ALA A 135 -20.86 32.48 -0.62
CA ALA A 135 -19.97 33.55 -0.18
C ALA A 135 -19.16 33.10 1.04
N TYR A 136 -17.91 33.55 1.11
CA TYR A 136 -16.95 33.15 2.15
C TYR A 136 -16.49 34.37 2.98
N PRO A 137 -17.38 34.98 3.77
CA PRO A 137 -17.08 36.21 4.50
C PRO A 137 -16.06 36.02 5.62
N VAL A 138 -15.87 34.80 6.17
CA VAL A 138 -14.91 34.55 7.26
C VAL A 138 -13.49 34.46 6.71
N SER A 139 -13.29 33.68 5.65
CA SER A 139 -11.98 33.54 4.98
C SER A 139 -11.65 34.72 4.04
N ASN A 140 -12.65 35.54 3.68
CA ASN A 140 -12.57 36.58 2.64
C ASN A 140 -12.23 36.02 1.25
N ALA A 141 -12.49 34.74 1.00
CA ALA A 141 -12.35 34.16 -0.33
C ALA A 141 -13.45 34.70 -1.28
N ALA A 142 -13.17 34.68 -2.58
CA ALA A 142 -14.13 35.11 -3.59
C ALA A 142 -15.38 34.22 -3.58
N THR A 143 -16.55 34.82 -3.79
CA THR A 143 -17.81 34.08 -3.98
C THR A 143 -17.68 33.12 -5.14
N GLN A 144 -18.10 31.87 -4.95
CA GLN A 144 -18.11 30.85 -5.98
C GLN A 144 -19.53 30.50 -6.40
N THR A 145 -19.70 30.15 -7.67
CA THR A 145 -21.01 29.80 -8.25
C THR A 145 -20.93 28.55 -9.13
N ARG A 146 -22.03 27.79 -9.19
CA ARG A 146 -22.21 26.63 -10.09
C ARG A 146 -23.58 26.73 -10.75
N GLY A 147 -23.71 26.24 -11.99
CA GLY A 147 -25.00 26.24 -12.69
C GLY A 147 -24.89 25.71 -14.12
N TYR A 148 -25.86 26.07 -14.95
CA TYR A 148 -25.95 25.67 -16.36
C TYR A 148 -25.77 26.88 -17.28
N GLY A 149 -24.90 26.76 -18.29
CA GLY A 149 -24.56 27.84 -19.23
C GLY A 149 -25.57 28.05 -20.36
N ILE A 150 -26.58 27.18 -20.43
CA ILE A 150 -27.66 27.18 -21.43
C ILE A 150 -29.02 27.09 -20.73
N SER A 151 -30.11 27.36 -21.45
CA SER A 151 -31.46 27.20 -20.88
C SER A 151 -31.81 25.74 -20.62
N GLY A 152 -32.69 25.47 -19.65
CA GLY A 152 -33.17 24.11 -19.38
C GLY A 152 -33.81 23.43 -20.60
N SER A 153 -34.51 24.20 -21.44
CA SER A 153 -35.13 23.78 -22.70
C SER A 153 -34.10 23.42 -23.77
N THR A 154 -33.00 24.16 -23.84
CA THR A 154 -31.87 23.82 -24.73
C THR A 154 -31.19 22.55 -24.23
N LEU A 155 -30.94 22.46 -22.91
CA LEU A 155 -30.36 21.28 -22.30
C LEU A 155 -31.22 20.02 -22.54
N PHE A 156 -32.53 20.07 -22.32
CA PHE A 156 -33.43 18.97 -22.68
C PHE A 156 -33.40 18.65 -24.18
N SER A 157 -33.31 19.65 -25.05
CA SER A 157 -33.21 19.42 -26.50
C SER A 157 -31.90 18.71 -26.88
N ASP A 158 -30.79 19.06 -26.24
CA ASP A 158 -29.49 18.42 -26.49
C ASP A 158 -29.47 17.00 -25.94
N LEU A 159 -30.00 16.77 -24.73
CA LEU A 159 -30.20 15.43 -24.16
C LEU A 159 -31.17 14.57 -24.99
N GLY A 160 -32.15 15.18 -25.65
CA GLY A 160 -33.04 14.47 -26.57
C GLY A 160 -32.35 13.92 -27.83
N GLN A 161 -31.13 14.39 -28.12
CA GLN A 161 -30.33 13.95 -29.27
C GLN A 161 -29.32 12.85 -28.93
N THR A 162 -29.06 12.61 -27.64
CA THR A 162 -28.05 11.63 -27.21
C THR A 162 -28.53 10.18 -27.35
N ALA A 163 -29.82 9.92 -27.08
CA ALA A 163 -30.45 8.61 -27.31
C ALA A 163 -31.98 8.71 -27.46
N SER A 164 -32.58 7.67 -28.03
CA SER A 164 -34.04 7.57 -28.17
C SER A 164 -34.71 7.26 -26.83
N GLY A 165 -35.71 8.05 -26.44
CA GLY A 165 -36.46 7.82 -25.19
C GLY A 165 -35.80 8.42 -23.94
N VAL A 166 -34.83 9.32 -24.11
CA VAL A 166 -34.18 10.03 -22.99
C VAL A 166 -35.15 10.93 -22.24
N LEU A 167 -35.99 11.67 -22.98
CA LEU A 167 -36.94 12.61 -22.40
C LEU A 167 -38.26 11.92 -22.08
N THR A 168 -38.77 12.15 -20.86
CA THR A 168 -40.12 11.76 -20.47
C THR A 168 -40.99 12.98 -20.24
N THR A 169 -42.31 12.84 -20.37
CA THR A 169 -43.28 13.92 -20.16
C THR A 169 -44.17 13.65 -18.96
N TYR A 170 -44.73 14.71 -18.37
CA TYR A 170 -45.80 14.55 -17.39
C TYR A 170 -47.02 13.90 -18.05
N THR A 171 -47.66 12.98 -17.34
CA THR A 171 -48.77 12.20 -17.88
C THR A 171 -50.13 12.84 -17.62
N SER A 172 -50.24 13.64 -16.55
CA SER A 172 -51.49 14.21 -16.08
C SER A 172 -51.27 15.60 -15.47
N GLY A 173 -52.33 16.21 -14.94
CA GLY A 173 -52.26 17.51 -14.28
C GLY A 173 -52.01 18.69 -15.22
N ALA A 174 -51.62 19.79 -14.60
CA ALA A 174 -51.46 21.09 -15.23
C ALA A 174 -50.23 21.19 -16.16
N LEU A 175 -49.22 20.33 -15.95
CA LEU A 175 -48.01 20.24 -16.77
C LEU A 175 -48.06 19.09 -17.78
N SER A 176 -49.21 18.42 -17.96
CA SER A 176 -49.37 17.28 -18.88
C SER A 176 -48.81 17.56 -20.28
N GLY A 177 -48.00 16.63 -20.78
CA GLY A 177 -47.33 16.73 -22.09
C GLY A 177 -46.08 17.61 -22.11
N GLN A 178 -45.76 18.34 -21.04
CA GLN A 178 -44.47 19.01 -20.89
C GLN A 178 -43.38 18.03 -20.46
N THR A 179 -42.12 18.35 -20.76
CA THR A 179 -40.97 17.55 -20.32
C THR A 179 -40.93 17.47 -18.81
N ARG A 180 -40.90 16.24 -18.28
CA ARG A 180 -40.79 15.94 -16.87
C ARG A 180 -39.31 15.86 -16.48
N MET A 181 -38.56 14.93 -17.04
CA MET A 181 -37.13 14.76 -16.77
C MET A 181 -36.45 13.94 -17.87
N ALA A 182 -35.12 14.06 -17.93
CA ALA A 182 -34.25 13.28 -18.80
C ALA A 182 -33.58 12.14 -18.00
N ILE A 183 -33.60 10.92 -18.53
CA ILE A 183 -32.91 9.77 -17.92
C ILE A 183 -31.41 9.82 -18.22
N SER A 184 -30.58 9.52 -17.23
CA SER A 184 -29.15 9.31 -17.42
C SER A 184 -28.82 7.87 -17.83
N PRO A 185 -27.62 7.63 -18.40
CA PRO A 185 -27.13 6.27 -18.62
C PRO A 185 -27.03 5.43 -17.35
N THR A 186 -26.55 6.01 -16.25
CA THR A 186 -26.46 5.35 -14.93
C THR A 186 -27.82 4.83 -14.48
N THR A 187 -28.86 5.67 -14.53
CA THR A 187 -30.22 5.27 -14.18
C THR A 187 -30.80 4.25 -15.16
N SER A 188 -30.54 4.40 -16.47
CA SER A 188 -31.04 3.48 -17.50
C SER A 188 -30.49 2.07 -17.30
N VAL A 189 -29.16 1.94 -17.16
CA VAL A 189 -28.49 0.65 -16.95
C VAL A 189 -28.89 0.06 -15.60
N GLY A 190 -28.85 0.85 -14.52
CA GLY A 190 -29.27 0.39 -13.18
C GLY A 190 -30.71 -0.08 -13.08
N ASN A 191 -31.60 0.37 -13.98
CA ASN A 191 -33.00 -0.08 -14.03
C ASN A 191 -33.29 -1.04 -15.20
N ASN A 192 -32.27 -1.54 -15.91
CA ASN A 192 -32.42 -2.41 -17.09
C ASN A 192 -33.36 -1.85 -18.17
N LEU A 193 -33.24 -0.54 -18.44
CA LEU A 193 -34.01 0.14 -19.47
C LEU A 193 -33.28 0.09 -20.83
N THR A 194 -33.99 0.44 -21.90
CA THR A 194 -33.46 0.33 -23.28
C THR A 194 -32.92 1.64 -23.85
N THR A 195 -32.93 2.73 -23.07
CA THR A 195 -32.51 4.06 -23.54
C THR A 195 -30.99 4.12 -23.70
N TYR A 196 -30.27 3.67 -22.67
CA TYR A 196 -28.84 3.37 -22.68
C TYR A 196 -28.62 1.97 -22.14
N GLN A 197 -27.67 1.25 -22.70
CA GLN A 197 -27.40 -0.15 -22.38
C GLN A 197 -25.90 -0.41 -22.26
N ALA A 198 -25.51 -1.41 -21.45
CA ALA A 198 -24.12 -1.84 -21.36
C ALA A 198 -23.54 -2.17 -22.75
N SER A 199 -24.36 -2.75 -23.64
CA SER A 199 -23.97 -3.11 -25.01
C SER A 199 -23.58 -1.94 -25.91
N ASP A 200 -23.87 -0.69 -25.52
CA ASP A 200 -23.43 0.51 -26.25
C ASP A 200 -21.88 0.57 -26.32
N TRP A 201 -21.20 -0.04 -25.36
CA TRP A 201 -19.73 -0.07 -25.26
C TRP A 201 -19.06 -1.20 -26.03
N ASN A 202 -19.80 -2.19 -26.54
CA ASN A 202 -19.24 -3.43 -27.12
C ASN A 202 -18.22 -3.17 -28.24
N ALA A 203 -18.50 -2.22 -29.14
CA ALA A 203 -17.59 -1.89 -30.23
C ALA A 203 -16.27 -1.28 -29.72
N TYR A 204 -16.34 -0.49 -28.65
CA TYR A 204 -15.16 0.12 -28.05
C TYR A 204 -14.33 -0.94 -27.32
N LEU A 205 -14.96 -1.83 -26.55
CA LEU A 205 -14.29 -2.97 -25.89
C LEU A 205 -13.60 -3.89 -26.90
N GLN A 206 -14.29 -4.26 -27.99
CA GLN A 206 -13.71 -5.07 -29.07
C GLN A 206 -12.47 -4.42 -29.71
N SER A 207 -12.39 -3.09 -29.73
CA SER A 207 -11.20 -2.39 -30.25
C SER A 207 -9.98 -2.53 -29.34
N LEU A 208 -10.18 -2.95 -28.08
CA LEU A 208 -9.15 -3.16 -27.07
C LEU A 208 -8.79 -4.64 -26.84
N GLU A 209 -9.52 -5.58 -27.45
CA GLU A 209 -9.25 -7.03 -27.40
C GLU A 209 -8.00 -7.43 -28.21
N VAL A 210 -6.87 -6.80 -27.90
CA VAL A 210 -5.54 -7.05 -28.44
C VAL A 210 -4.56 -7.28 -27.30
N ALA A 211 -3.55 -8.14 -27.49
CA ALA A 211 -2.69 -8.60 -26.39
C ALA A 211 -2.06 -7.46 -25.57
N SER A 212 -1.63 -6.38 -26.22
CA SER A 212 -1.15 -5.16 -25.56
C SER A 212 -1.71 -3.94 -26.30
N PRO A 213 -2.80 -3.32 -25.80
CA PRO A 213 -3.34 -2.08 -26.35
C PRO A 213 -2.45 -0.85 -26.03
N GLY A 214 -1.40 -1.03 -25.22
CA GLY A 214 -0.52 0.05 -24.79
C GLY A 214 -1.23 1.08 -23.91
N ILE A 215 -2.19 0.62 -23.10
CA ILE A 215 -2.93 1.44 -22.15
C ILE A 215 -2.33 1.29 -20.76
N THR A 216 -2.01 2.42 -20.15
CA THR A 216 -1.42 2.49 -18.80
C THR A 216 -2.23 3.46 -17.95
N ILE A 217 -2.60 3.03 -16.75
CA ILE A 217 -3.38 3.81 -15.79
C ILE A 217 -2.57 3.96 -14.52
N SER A 218 -2.32 5.20 -14.09
CA SER A 218 -1.54 5.47 -12.87
C SER A 218 -2.15 6.57 -12.01
N GLY A 219 -1.84 6.57 -10.72
CA GLY A 219 -2.40 7.56 -9.80
C GLY A 219 -2.17 7.16 -8.36
N PHE A 220 -2.93 7.79 -7.46
CA PHE A 220 -2.78 7.57 -6.03
C PHE A 220 -4.11 7.21 -5.40
N PHE A 221 -4.09 6.21 -4.54
CA PHE A 221 -5.16 5.96 -3.58
C PHE A 221 -4.83 6.69 -2.28
N ASN A 222 -5.80 7.45 -1.75
CA ASN A 222 -5.56 8.32 -0.59
C ASN A 222 -5.63 7.61 0.77
N GLY A 223 -5.88 6.30 0.77
CA GLY A 223 -6.08 5.52 1.99
C GLY A 223 -7.47 5.75 2.59
N ALA A 224 -8.26 4.71 2.72
CA ALA A 224 -9.62 4.79 3.24
C ALA A 224 -10.12 3.43 3.73
N PRO A 225 -11.10 3.41 4.66
CA PRO A 225 -11.88 2.21 4.91
C PRO A 225 -12.77 1.86 3.72
N ASP A 226 -12.84 0.57 3.41
CA ASP A 226 -13.75 0.01 2.41
C ASP A 226 -15.19 -0.17 2.97
N ALA A 227 -16.08 -0.73 2.16
CA ALA A 227 -17.47 -1.00 2.56
C ALA A 227 -17.58 -2.04 3.70
N ASN A 228 -16.53 -2.84 3.93
CA ASN A 228 -16.42 -3.80 5.01
C ASN A 228 -15.76 -3.19 6.27
N ASN A 229 -15.48 -1.88 6.25
CA ASN A 229 -14.75 -1.12 7.28
C ASN A 229 -13.28 -1.53 7.46
N VAL A 230 -12.67 -2.18 6.46
CA VAL A 230 -11.24 -2.50 6.45
C VAL A 230 -10.48 -1.33 5.84
N TYR A 231 -9.52 -0.78 6.58
CA TYR A 231 -8.66 0.29 6.10
C TYR A 231 -7.60 -0.26 5.14
N HIS A 232 -7.46 0.44 4.03
CA HIS A 232 -6.41 0.24 3.05
C HIS A 232 -5.48 1.44 3.11
N ASN A 233 -4.17 1.20 3.15
CA ASN A 233 -3.18 2.27 3.23
C ASN A 233 -3.17 3.11 1.95
N ALA A 234 -2.78 4.38 2.08
CA ALA A 234 -2.51 5.21 0.92
C ALA A 234 -1.33 4.63 0.13
N ALA A 235 -1.43 4.62 -1.19
CA ALA A 235 -0.44 4.01 -2.06
C ALA A 235 -0.52 4.55 -3.49
N TYR A 236 0.61 4.53 -4.18
CA TYR A 236 0.68 4.73 -5.62
C TYR A 236 0.29 3.47 -6.40
N PHE A 237 -0.41 3.64 -7.51
CA PHE A 237 -0.71 2.56 -8.43
C PHE A 237 -0.28 2.92 -9.85
N ALA A 238 0.19 1.92 -10.59
CA ALA A 238 0.43 1.98 -12.03
C ALA A 238 0.15 0.60 -12.65
N TYR A 239 -0.73 0.57 -13.65
CA TYR A 239 -1.31 -0.66 -14.19
C TYR A 239 -1.35 -0.62 -15.71
N GLU A 240 -1.00 -1.74 -16.34
CA GLU A 240 -1.09 -1.94 -17.80
C GLU A 240 -2.27 -2.85 -18.15
N LEU A 241 -3.03 -2.45 -19.16
CA LEU A 241 -4.10 -3.28 -19.72
C LEU A 241 -3.52 -4.32 -20.68
N SER A 242 -4.02 -5.54 -20.61
CA SER A 242 -3.81 -6.59 -21.61
C SER A 242 -5.08 -7.41 -21.83
N TRP A 243 -5.13 -8.14 -22.94
CA TRP A 243 -6.22 -9.05 -23.27
C TRP A 243 -5.71 -10.48 -23.40
N ASP A 244 -6.29 -11.39 -22.61
CA ASP A 244 -6.08 -12.83 -22.76
C ASP A 244 -7.32 -13.47 -23.36
N ALA A 245 -7.25 -13.81 -24.65
CA ALA A 245 -8.32 -14.46 -25.39
C ALA A 245 -8.59 -15.92 -24.99
N THR A 246 -7.76 -16.51 -24.13
CA THR A 246 -7.77 -17.94 -23.80
C THR A 246 -8.11 -18.24 -22.34
N HIS A 247 -8.07 -17.22 -21.47
CA HIS A 247 -8.42 -17.38 -20.05
C HIS A 247 -9.84 -17.92 -19.88
N GLN A 248 -10.01 -18.87 -18.95
CA GLN A 248 -11.31 -19.41 -18.58
C GLN A 248 -11.80 -18.70 -17.32
N ASN A 249 -12.85 -17.88 -17.47
CA ASN A 249 -13.40 -17.10 -16.38
C ASN A 249 -14.25 -17.97 -15.45
N ILE A 250 -14.40 -17.54 -14.19
CA ILE A 250 -15.18 -18.27 -13.17
C ILE A 250 -16.68 -18.37 -13.53
N ASP A 251 -17.19 -17.44 -14.34
CA ASP A 251 -18.55 -17.43 -14.87
C ASP A 251 -18.74 -18.39 -16.07
N GLY A 252 -17.68 -19.08 -16.50
CA GLY A 252 -17.66 -20.03 -17.61
C GLY A 252 -17.46 -19.42 -18.99
N THR A 253 -17.25 -18.10 -19.09
CA THR A 253 -16.87 -17.43 -20.35
C THR A 253 -15.38 -17.59 -20.65
N VAL A 254 -14.97 -17.27 -21.88
CA VAL A 254 -13.57 -17.30 -22.32
C VAL A 254 -13.18 -15.93 -22.84
N GLY A 255 -12.00 -15.45 -22.46
CA GLY A 255 -11.50 -14.13 -22.81
C GLY A 255 -11.66 -13.14 -21.66
N THR A 256 -10.59 -12.45 -21.28
CA THR A 256 -10.63 -11.46 -20.19
C THR A 256 -9.65 -10.31 -20.39
N PHE A 257 -9.98 -9.17 -19.80
CA PHE A 257 -9.04 -8.07 -19.60
C PHE A 257 -8.29 -8.25 -18.28
N TRP A 258 -7.00 -8.00 -18.33
CA TRP A 258 -6.13 -7.92 -17.17
C TRP A 258 -5.58 -6.50 -17.03
N LEU A 259 -5.80 -5.87 -15.89
CA LEU A 259 -4.97 -4.76 -15.45
C LEU A 259 -3.88 -5.37 -14.56
N SER A 260 -2.63 -5.27 -14.99
CA SER A 260 -1.48 -5.82 -14.29
C SER A 260 -0.66 -4.71 -13.66
N PRO A 261 -0.23 -4.82 -12.40
CA PRO A 261 0.62 -3.81 -11.78
C PRO A 261 1.96 -3.74 -12.51
N THR A 262 2.48 -2.53 -12.73
CA THR A 262 3.88 -2.34 -13.14
C THR A 262 4.81 -2.59 -11.95
N GLU A 263 6.11 -2.67 -12.22
CA GLU A 263 7.15 -2.89 -11.19
C GLU A 263 7.05 -1.86 -10.04
N ASP A 264 6.95 -0.57 -10.37
CA ASP A 264 6.90 0.55 -9.41
C ASP A 264 5.54 0.76 -8.73
N SER A 265 4.53 -0.05 -9.05
CA SER A 265 3.21 0.07 -8.41
C SER A 265 3.28 -0.43 -6.97
N GLN A 266 2.92 0.42 -5.99
CA GLN A 266 2.81 0.03 -4.58
C GLN A 266 1.51 -0.73 -4.30
N VAL A 267 0.45 -0.50 -5.09
CA VAL A 267 -0.74 -1.35 -5.10
C VAL A 267 -0.47 -2.57 -5.99
N LYS A 268 -0.43 -3.76 -5.40
CA LYS A 268 -0.19 -5.03 -6.10
C LYS A 268 -1.49 -5.81 -6.36
N GLY A 269 -1.36 -6.93 -7.06
CA GLY A 269 -2.46 -7.81 -7.46
C GLY A 269 -2.96 -7.55 -8.89
N TYR A 270 -3.23 -8.63 -9.62
CA TYR A 270 -3.74 -8.59 -10.99
C TYR A 270 -5.26 -8.50 -10.99
N ILE A 271 -5.82 -7.52 -11.71
CA ILE A 271 -7.27 -7.30 -11.76
C ILE A 271 -7.82 -7.91 -13.04
N GLN A 272 -8.66 -8.91 -12.88
CA GLN A 272 -9.40 -9.56 -13.95
C GLN A 272 -10.78 -8.90 -14.11
N ILE A 273 -11.17 -8.60 -15.35
CA ILE A 273 -12.55 -8.21 -15.66
C ILE A 273 -12.97 -8.70 -17.05
N THR A 274 -14.14 -9.36 -17.14
CA THR A 274 -14.67 -9.81 -18.42
C THR A 274 -15.26 -8.64 -19.23
N PRO A 275 -15.36 -8.71 -20.57
CA PRO A 275 -15.95 -7.65 -21.37
C PRO A 275 -17.38 -7.28 -20.94
N ASP A 276 -18.21 -8.27 -20.58
CA ASP A 276 -19.59 -8.04 -20.15
C ASP A 276 -19.65 -7.31 -18.80
N GLN A 277 -18.76 -7.65 -17.86
CA GLN A 277 -18.68 -6.94 -16.58
C GLN A 277 -18.17 -5.52 -16.77
N LEU A 278 -17.12 -5.33 -17.58
CA LEU A 278 -16.59 -4.00 -17.91
C LEU A 278 -17.65 -3.10 -18.59
N ALA A 279 -18.42 -3.64 -19.53
CA ALA A 279 -19.52 -2.93 -20.18
C ALA A 279 -20.59 -2.46 -19.17
N ASN A 280 -20.91 -3.28 -18.17
CA ASN A 280 -21.83 -2.91 -17.08
C ASN A 280 -21.25 -1.86 -16.12
N SER A 281 -19.93 -1.73 -16.06
CA SER A 281 -19.24 -0.80 -15.17
C SER A 281 -19.14 0.62 -15.71
N ILE A 282 -19.01 0.81 -17.03
CA ILE A 282 -18.72 2.13 -17.61
C ILE A 282 -19.82 3.16 -17.31
N TYR A 283 -21.10 2.79 -17.40
CA TYR A 283 -22.21 3.71 -17.09
C TYR A 283 -22.64 3.72 -15.61
N SER A 284 -22.42 2.65 -14.84
CA SER A 284 -23.07 2.49 -13.53
C SER A 284 -22.32 1.62 -12.51
N THR A 285 -21.05 1.29 -12.74
CA THR A 285 -20.20 0.47 -11.82
C THR A 285 -20.84 -0.83 -11.33
N LEU A 286 -21.78 -1.42 -12.09
CA LEU A 286 -22.49 -2.63 -11.68
C LEU A 286 -21.69 -3.92 -11.90
N GLY A 287 -20.58 -3.83 -12.64
CA GLY A 287 -19.75 -4.99 -12.93
C GLY A 287 -18.87 -5.41 -11.77
N ASP A 288 -18.59 -6.70 -11.73
CA ASP A 288 -17.67 -7.35 -10.79
C ASP A 288 -16.30 -7.59 -11.44
N ALA A 289 -15.25 -7.42 -10.64
CA ALA A 289 -13.87 -7.73 -10.97
C ALA A 289 -13.29 -8.69 -9.92
N TYR A 290 -12.22 -9.40 -10.28
CA TYR A 290 -11.54 -10.35 -9.40
C TYR A 290 -10.07 -9.98 -9.28
N ILE A 291 -9.53 -10.06 -8.07
CA ILE A 291 -8.14 -9.75 -7.78
C ILE A 291 -7.37 -11.06 -7.64
N TYR A 292 -6.18 -11.15 -8.22
CA TYR A 292 -5.32 -12.34 -8.14
C TYR A 292 -3.92 -11.95 -7.65
N THR A 293 -3.27 -12.81 -6.87
CA THR A 293 -1.86 -12.62 -6.52
C THR A 293 -0.97 -12.81 -7.76
N ASN A 294 -1.24 -13.84 -8.57
CA ASN A 294 -0.64 -14.06 -9.88
C ASN A 294 -1.73 -14.35 -10.92
N GLN A 295 -1.53 -13.95 -12.19
CA GLN A 295 -2.50 -14.21 -13.26
C GLN A 295 -2.83 -15.70 -13.46
N ASP A 296 -1.85 -16.58 -13.17
CA ASP A 296 -1.97 -18.03 -13.34
C ASP A 296 -2.59 -18.74 -12.12
N ASP A 297 -2.93 -18.00 -11.06
CA ASP A 297 -3.53 -18.58 -9.87
C ASP A 297 -4.92 -19.15 -10.18
N ALA A 298 -5.22 -20.31 -9.59
CA ALA A 298 -6.48 -21.02 -9.87
C ALA A 298 -7.72 -20.34 -9.24
N THR A 299 -7.52 -19.51 -8.22
CA THR A 299 -8.58 -18.85 -7.46
C THR A 299 -8.21 -17.40 -7.18
N PRO A 300 -9.18 -16.46 -7.20
CA PRO A 300 -8.95 -15.09 -6.78
C PRO A 300 -8.47 -14.97 -5.33
N TYR A 301 -7.76 -13.88 -5.06
CA TYR A 301 -7.47 -13.40 -3.72
C TYR A 301 -8.77 -13.02 -2.99
N THR A 302 -8.89 -13.42 -1.72
CA THR A 302 -10.06 -13.10 -0.89
C THR A 302 -9.86 -11.80 -0.14
N ILE A 303 -10.58 -10.75 -0.53
CA ILE A 303 -10.60 -9.48 0.21
C ILE A 303 -11.24 -9.71 1.58
N ALA A 304 -10.55 -9.29 2.65
CA ALA A 304 -11.02 -9.50 4.02
C ALA A 304 -12.45 -8.96 4.23
N HIS A 305 -13.31 -9.75 4.88
CA HIS A 305 -14.70 -9.40 5.23
C HIS A 305 -15.69 -9.14 4.09
N SER A 306 -15.27 -9.24 2.83
CA SER A 306 -16.14 -9.05 1.67
C SER A 306 -17.25 -10.09 1.54
N GLY A 307 -17.07 -11.30 2.09
CA GLY A 307 -17.98 -12.43 1.94
C GLY A 307 -18.09 -12.98 0.51
N SER A 308 -17.26 -12.49 -0.41
CA SER A 308 -17.26 -12.82 -1.84
C SER A 308 -15.87 -12.57 -2.44
N GLU A 309 -15.42 -13.43 -3.34
CA GLU A 309 -14.18 -13.21 -4.12
C GLU A 309 -14.34 -12.11 -5.20
N ALA A 310 -15.60 -11.76 -5.53
CA ALA A 310 -15.91 -10.68 -6.46
C ALA A 310 -15.86 -9.32 -5.76
N MET A 311 -15.16 -8.37 -6.39
CA MET A 311 -15.12 -6.97 -6.00
C MET A 311 -15.93 -6.14 -6.99
N ASN A 312 -16.89 -5.35 -6.49
CA ASN A 312 -17.59 -4.39 -7.33
C ASN A 312 -16.60 -3.33 -7.88
N THR A 313 -16.70 -2.99 -9.16
CA THR A 313 -15.83 -1.99 -9.81
C THR A 313 -15.90 -0.58 -9.22
N GLY A 314 -16.97 -0.25 -8.49
CA GLY A 314 -17.11 1.01 -7.74
C GLY A 314 -16.73 0.92 -6.26
N ALA A 315 -16.11 -0.18 -5.82
CA ALA A 315 -15.72 -0.37 -4.42
C ALA A 315 -14.72 0.71 -3.98
N ASN A 316 -14.84 1.18 -2.74
CA ASN A 316 -13.90 2.13 -2.14
C ASN A 316 -12.65 1.42 -1.60
N THR A 317 -11.86 0.83 -2.49
CA THR A 317 -10.61 0.13 -2.18
C THR A 317 -9.46 0.67 -3.04
N GLN A 318 -8.23 0.24 -2.72
CA GLN A 318 -7.06 0.50 -3.57
C GLN A 318 -7.26 0.06 -5.03
N TRP A 319 -7.94 -1.07 -5.25
CA TRP A 319 -8.24 -1.58 -6.61
C TRP A 319 -9.42 -0.87 -7.28
N GLY A 320 -10.47 -0.51 -6.53
CA GLY A 320 -11.60 0.24 -7.09
C GLY A 320 -11.20 1.65 -7.56
N THR A 321 -10.20 2.26 -6.92
CA THR A 321 -9.64 3.55 -7.36
C THR A 321 -9.02 3.47 -8.76
N ILE A 322 -8.46 2.33 -9.15
CA ILE A 322 -7.93 2.08 -10.50
C ILE A 322 -9.07 2.12 -11.52
N PHE A 323 -10.24 1.53 -11.19
CA PHE A 323 -11.43 1.58 -12.04
C PHE A 323 -11.99 3.00 -12.19
N THR A 324 -11.92 3.85 -11.18
CA THR A 324 -12.29 5.28 -11.32
C THR A 324 -11.53 5.91 -12.50
N GLN A 325 -10.22 5.71 -12.59
CA GLN A 325 -9.42 6.22 -13.71
C GLN A 325 -9.74 5.46 -15.02
N PHE A 326 -9.73 4.13 -14.99
CA PHE A 326 -9.92 3.33 -16.20
C PHE A 326 -11.27 3.59 -16.89
N LEU A 327 -12.35 3.71 -16.12
CA LEU A 327 -13.70 3.99 -16.63
C LEU A 327 -13.87 5.45 -17.09
N THR A 328 -13.16 6.42 -16.49
CA THR A 328 -13.11 7.80 -17.01
C THR A 328 -12.56 7.83 -18.44
N GLY A 329 -11.56 7.00 -18.76
CA GLY A 329 -10.99 6.89 -20.10
C GLY A 329 -12.00 6.48 -21.17
N PHE A 330 -12.91 5.56 -20.84
CA PHE A 330 -14.02 5.18 -21.72
C PHE A 330 -15.03 6.32 -21.90
N SER A 331 -15.48 6.92 -20.79
CA SER A 331 -16.48 7.99 -20.81
C SER A 331 -16.03 9.16 -21.69
N ALA A 332 -14.77 9.58 -21.56
CA ALA A 332 -14.19 10.67 -22.34
C ALA A 332 -13.73 10.28 -23.76
N GLY A 333 -13.63 8.99 -24.07
CA GLY A 333 -13.19 8.51 -25.40
C GLY A 333 -11.68 8.62 -25.65
N TYR A 334 -10.84 8.41 -24.62
CA TYR A 334 -9.39 8.63 -24.71
C TYR A 334 -8.57 7.48 -25.33
N PHE A 335 -9.09 6.24 -25.29
CA PHE A 335 -8.33 5.10 -25.78
C PHE A 335 -8.28 5.04 -27.32
N ASN A 336 -7.15 4.60 -27.84
CA ASN A 336 -6.80 4.49 -29.26
C ASN A 336 -6.85 5.82 -30.05
N VAL A 337 -6.74 6.96 -29.37
CA VAL A 337 -6.67 8.30 -29.99
C VAL A 337 -5.47 9.10 -29.48
N GLN A 338 -5.15 10.19 -30.16
CA GLN A 338 -4.06 11.10 -29.79
C GLN A 338 -4.57 12.54 -29.75
N GLY A 339 -4.15 13.29 -28.73
CA GLY A 339 -4.45 14.71 -28.58
C GLY A 339 -3.54 15.59 -29.43
N GLN A 340 -3.98 16.81 -29.70
CA GLN A 340 -3.23 17.85 -30.39
C GLN A 340 -3.19 19.11 -29.52
N SER A 341 -1.99 19.51 -29.09
CA SER A 341 -1.81 20.67 -28.22
C SER A 341 -2.52 21.92 -28.77
N PRO A 342 -3.17 22.72 -27.91
CA PRO A 342 -3.71 24.04 -28.27
C PRO A 342 -2.63 25.00 -28.81
N ASN A 343 -1.37 24.79 -28.44
CA ASN A 343 -0.25 25.53 -29.02
C ASN A 343 0.11 24.93 -30.39
N ALA A 344 -0.16 25.68 -31.46
CA ALA A 344 0.17 25.27 -32.83
C ALA A 344 1.68 25.08 -33.10
N GLY A 345 2.55 25.60 -32.22
CA GLY A 345 3.99 25.35 -32.25
C GLY A 345 4.40 23.97 -31.74
N VAL A 346 3.51 23.27 -31.03
CA VAL A 346 3.71 21.89 -30.56
C VAL A 346 3.07 20.93 -31.57
N THR A 347 3.92 20.26 -32.35
CA THR A 347 3.47 19.41 -33.48
C THR A 347 3.46 17.92 -33.18
N THR A 348 4.10 17.51 -32.09
CA THR A 348 4.09 16.11 -31.63
C THR A 348 2.70 15.79 -31.06
N PRO A 349 2.00 14.76 -31.56
CA PRO A 349 0.76 14.30 -30.97
C PRO A 349 0.94 13.79 -29.54
N VAL A 350 -0.08 13.97 -28.71
CA VAL A 350 -0.10 13.52 -27.31
C VAL A 350 -0.77 12.15 -27.23
N ASN A 351 -0.11 11.13 -26.70
CA ASN A 351 -0.70 9.80 -26.53
C ASN A 351 -1.74 9.80 -25.40
N LEU A 352 -3.00 9.47 -25.73
CA LEU A 352 -4.11 9.44 -24.76
C LEU A 352 -4.40 8.02 -24.22
N ASN A 353 -3.63 7.01 -24.59
CA ASN A 353 -3.70 5.69 -23.93
C ASN A 353 -3.14 5.69 -22.50
N THR A 354 -2.61 6.81 -22.02
CA THR A 354 -2.16 6.97 -20.63
C THR A 354 -2.84 8.14 -19.94
N ASN A 355 -3.32 7.93 -18.73
CA ASN A 355 -4.07 8.94 -17.99
C ASN A 355 -3.24 10.12 -17.50
N ILE A 356 -1.91 9.99 -17.51
CA ILE A 356 -0.99 11.10 -17.25
C ILE A 356 -1.14 12.23 -18.30
N ASN A 357 -1.80 11.96 -19.44
CA ASN A 357 -2.01 12.90 -20.55
C ASN A 357 -3.46 13.34 -20.76
N TRP A 358 -4.39 12.93 -19.90
CA TRP A 358 -5.82 13.18 -20.05
C TRP A 358 -6.24 14.62 -19.70
N ASP A 359 -5.65 15.61 -20.35
CA ASP A 359 -6.09 17.00 -20.27
C ASP A 359 -7.54 17.12 -20.76
N PRO A 360 -8.44 17.82 -20.02
CA PRO A 360 -9.86 17.92 -20.41
C PRO A 360 -10.08 18.56 -21.79
N THR A 361 -9.08 19.27 -22.32
CA THR A 361 -9.08 19.82 -23.69
C THR A 361 -9.22 18.74 -24.78
N TYR A 362 -8.86 17.49 -24.48
CA TYR A 362 -8.94 16.36 -25.41
C TYR A 362 -10.19 15.49 -25.21
N ALA A 363 -10.97 15.75 -24.16
CA ALA A 363 -12.14 14.94 -23.83
C ALA A 363 -13.21 15.01 -24.92
N PHE A 364 -13.99 13.95 -25.06
CA PHE A 364 -15.13 13.86 -25.98
C PHE A 364 -14.77 14.18 -27.45
N GLY A 365 -13.57 13.79 -27.86
CA GLY A 365 -13.10 13.96 -29.24
C GLY A 365 -12.70 15.38 -29.63
N HIS A 366 -12.62 16.30 -28.67
CA HIS A 366 -12.11 17.65 -28.90
C HIS A 366 -10.59 17.65 -29.09
N SER A 367 -10.09 18.59 -29.91
CA SER A 367 -8.64 18.84 -30.10
C SER A 367 -7.80 17.59 -30.36
N LEU A 368 -8.34 16.59 -31.09
CA LEU A 368 -7.59 15.39 -31.47
C LEU A 368 -6.64 15.66 -32.64
N SER A 369 -5.57 14.87 -32.72
CA SER A 369 -4.63 14.92 -33.84
C SER A 369 -5.18 14.22 -35.08
N GLY A 370 -5.00 14.85 -36.25
CA GLY A 370 -5.43 14.31 -37.53
C GLY A 370 -6.95 14.26 -37.70
N THR A 371 -7.47 13.16 -38.27
CA THR A 371 -8.91 12.93 -38.48
C THR A 371 -9.45 11.79 -37.62
N ALA A 372 -8.72 11.43 -36.56
CA ALA A 372 -9.14 10.37 -35.64
C ALA A 372 -10.36 10.82 -34.83
N THR A 373 -11.26 9.89 -34.55
CA THR A 373 -12.40 10.08 -33.65
C THR A 373 -12.44 8.91 -32.68
N PRO A 374 -12.89 9.10 -31.43
CA PRO A 374 -13.11 8.00 -30.52
C PRO A 374 -14.04 6.95 -31.14
N VAL A 375 -13.86 5.67 -30.78
CA VAL A 375 -14.76 4.60 -31.23
C VAL A 375 -16.17 4.83 -30.69
N TYR A 376 -16.24 5.22 -29.41
CA TYR A 376 -17.44 5.67 -28.72
C TYR A 376 -17.02 6.57 -27.55
N MET A 377 -17.97 7.31 -27.00
CA MET A 377 -17.83 8.16 -25.81
C MET A 377 -19.22 8.35 -25.20
N ASP A 378 -19.33 8.83 -23.96
CA ASP A 378 -20.62 9.04 -23.32
C ASP A 378 -21.29 10.34 -23.81
N PRO A 379 -22.32 10.28 -24.69
CA PRO A 379 -22.93 11.48 -25.24
C PRO A 379 -23.77 12.25 -24.21
N TYR A 380 -24.23 11.60 -23.13
CA TYR A 380 -24.95 12.29 -22.07
C TYR A 380 -23.99 13.17 -21.25
N SER A 381 -22.86 12.60 -20.84
CA SER A 381 -21.84 13.33 -20.07
C SER A 381 -21.21 14.48 -20.87
N GLU A 382 -21.04 14.33 -22.19
CA GLU A 382 -20.52 15.40 -23.07
C GLU A 382 -21.35 16.70 -22.96
N VAL A 383 -22.68 16.57 -22.90
CA VAL A 383 -23.60 17.72 -22.80
C VAL A 383 -23.36 18.50 -21.50
N PHE A 384 -23.23 17.80 -20.37
CA PHE A 384 -22.97 18.45 -19.07
C PHE A 384 -21.56 19.00 -18.98
N PHE A 385 -20.56 18.27 -19.47
CA PHE A 385 -19.17 18.70 -19.54
C PHE A 385 -19.01 20.02 -20.30
N SER A 386 -19.75 20.16 -21.41
CA SER A 386 -19.67 21.35 -22.26
C SER A 386 -20.47 22.54 -21.75
N ASN A 387 -21.58 22.30 -21.05
CA ASN A 387 -22.60 23.33 -20.81
C ASN A 387 -23.00 23.53 -19.33
N SER A 388 -22.34 22.87 -18.38
CA SER A 388 -22.72 22.97 -16.97
C SER A 388 -21.55 22.84 -16.00
N ASN A 389 -21.79 23.18 -14.74
CA ASN A 389 -20.94 22.79 -13.61
C ASN A 389 -21.65 21.71 -12.76
N SER A 390 -22.41 20.82 -13.40
CA SER A 390 -23.06 19.67 -12.77
C SER A 390 -22.33 18.38 -13.18
N TYR A 391 -22.40 17.35 -12.35
CA TYR A 391 -21.95 16.01 -12.75
C TYR A 391 -22.85 15.42 -13.84
N GLY A 392 -22.23 14.79 -14.85
CA GLY A 392 -22.91 13.98 -15.87
C GLY A 392 -23.23 12.58 -15.34
N SER A 393 -22.96 11.53 -16.10
CA SER A 393 -23.06 10.12 -15.63
C SER A 393 -21.78 9.65 -14.95
N ASN A 394 -21.91 8.63 -14.10
CA ASN A 394 -20.81 7.87 -13.47
C ASN A 394 -19.61 8.75 -13.04
N TYR A 395 -18.38 8.39 -13.43
CA TYR A 395 -17.13 9.10 -13.10
C TYR A 395 -16.82 10.33 -13.97
N SER A 396 -17.85 11.03 -14.46
CA SER A 396 -17.67 12.32 -15.15
C SER A 396 -17.13 13.41 -14.22
N ASP A 397 -17.23 13.21 -12.91
CA ASP A 397 -16.63 14.03 -11.86
C ASP A 397 -15.10 14.00 -11.91
N ASN A 398 -14.51 12.82 -12.05
CA ASN A 398 -13.07 12.62 -12.12
C ASN A 398 -12.49 13.37 -13.33
N LEU A 399 -13.21 13.39 -14.45
CA LEU A 399 -12.83 14.17 -15.64
C LEU A 399 -12.82 15.68 -15.36
N MET A 400 -13.85 16.19 -14.67
CA MET A 400 -13.99 17.63 -14.40
C MET A 400 -13.11 18.11 -13.24
N SER A 401 -12.55 17.21 -12.44
CA SER A 401 -11.71 17.51 -11.28
C SER A 401 -10.41 18.26 -11.64
N GLN A 402 -9.96 18.13 -12.88
CA GLN A 402 -8.73 18.76 -13.38
C GLN A 402 -8.91 20.24 -13.75
N TYR A 403 -10.16 20.73 -13.84
CA TYR A 403 -10.40 22.14 -14.10
C TYR A 403 -10.04 23.00 -12.88
N SER A 404 -9.25 24.05 -13.12
CA SER A 404 -8.87 25.03 -12.09
C SER A 404 -10.04 25.94 -11.67
N GLN A 405 -11.05 26.09 -12.53
CA GLN A 405 -12.28 26.84 -12.29
C GLN A 405 -13.44 26.20 -13.04
N GLY A 406 -14.66 26.35 -12.55
CA GLY A 406 -15.86 25.82 -13.21
C GLY A 406 -16.02 24.31 -13.11
N GLY A 407 -15.21 23.63 -12.29
CA GLY A 407 -15.51 22.26 -11.86
C GLY A 407 -16.79 22.20 -11.01
N PRO A 408 -17.41 21.02 -10.85
CA PRO A 408 -18.72 20.86 -10.19
C PRO A 408 -18.69 20.98 -8.66
N LEU A 409 -17.59 20.59 -8.01
CA LEU A 409 -17.40 20.73 -6.56
C LEU A 409 -17.27 22.20 -6.15
N ILE A 410 -17.89 22.57 -5.03
CA ILE A 410 -17.74 23.87 -4.36
C ILE A 410 -17.48 23.65 -2.87
N SER A 411 -16.57 24.43 -2.27
CA SER A 411 -16.24 24.30 -0.85
C SER A 411 -17.40 24.74 0.04
N LEU A 412 -17.71 23.98 1.08
CA LEU A 412 -18.66 24.33 2.14
C LEU A 412 -17.96 24.70 3.45
N TYR A 413 -16.65 24.91 3.41
CA TYR A 413 -15.82 25.37 4.52
C TYR A 413 -15.37 26.82 4.34
N ASP A 414 -15.61 27.68 5.34
CA ASP A 414 -15.23 29.10 5.33
C ASP A 414 -14.00 29.39 6.24
N GLY A 415 -13.04 28.46 6.27
CA GLY A 415 -11.75 28.65 6.96
C GLY A 415 -11.75 28.37 8.47
N THR A 416 -12.91 28.35 9.13
CA THR A 416 -13.04 28.01 10.57
C THR A 416 -14.17 27.03 10.88
N GLY A 417 -15.04 26.75 9.90
CA GLY A 417 -16.18 25.86 10.03
C GLY A 417 -17.04 25.91 8.78
N ASN A 418 -18.23 25.30 8.85
CA ASN A 418 -19.21 25.32 7.77
C ASN A 418 -19.54 26.75 7.32
N VAL A 419 -19.82 26.92 6.03
CA VAL A 419 -20.39 28.15 5.48
C VAL A 419 -21.70 28.48 6.19
N GLY A 420 -21.94 29.78 6.42
CA GLY A 420 -23.16 30.23 7.10
C GLY A 420 -24.41 30.14 6.23
N ASN A 421 -24.25 30.28 4.91
CA ASN A 421 -25.37 30.29 3.97
C ASN A 421 -25.00 29.64 2.63
N ILE A 422 -25.94 28.89 2.06
CA ILE A 422 -25.89 28.29 0.72
C ILE A 422 -27.08 28.85 -0.07
N ASN A 423 -26.84 29.53 -1.19
CA ASN A 423 -27.93 30.06 -2.01
C ASN A 423 -28.17 29.16 -3.22
N ILE A 424 -29.41 28.73 -3.42
CA ILE A 424 -29.84 28.00 -4.61
C ILE A 424 -30.98 28.75 -5.28
N THR A 425 -30.93 28.87 -6.61
CA THR A 425 -32.05 29.38 -7.42
C THR A 425 -32.50 28.31 -8.40
N ILE A 426 -33.80 27.99 -8.42
CA ILE A 426 -34.41 27.10 -9.41
C ILE A 426 -35.09 27.97 -10.48
N TYR A 427 -34.82 27.62 -11.74
CA TYR A 427 -35.26 28.35 -12.92
C TYR A 427 -36.39 27.61 -13.65
N ASP A 428 -37.13 28.36 -14.46
CA ASP A 428 -38.01 27.76 -15.47
C ASP A 428 -37.18 27.13 -16.59
N ASP A 429 -37.71 26.11 -17.27
CA ASP A 429 -37.02 25.45 -18.37
C ASP A 429 -36.71 26.44 -19.52
N SER A 430 -37.47 27.53 -19.68
CA SER A 430 -37.19 28.57 -20.67
C SER A 430 -36.01 29.50 -20.33
N GLU A 431 -35.50 29.46 -19.10
CA GLU A 431 -34.48 30.37 -18.59
C GLU A 431 -33.09 29.73 -18.53
N THR A 432 -32.05 30.58 -18.62
CA THR A 432 -30.64 30.21 -18.43
C THR A 432 -30.20 30.61 -17.02
N PRO A 433 -29.74 29.66 -16.18
CA PRO A 433 -29.21 29.98 -14.86
C PRO A 433 -28.03 30.95 -14.90
N ALA A 434 -27.92 31.82 -13.89
CA ALA A 434 -26.88 32.87 -13.86
C ALA A 434 -25.55 32.41 -13.25
N GLY A 435 -25.55 31.32 -12.46
CA GLY A 435 -24.37 30.85 -11.72
C GLY A 435 -23.39 29.96 -12.49
N TYR A 436 -23.54 29.79 -13.81
CA TYR A 436 -22.56 29.02 -14.58
C TYR A 436 -21.21 29.74 -14.65
N THR A 437 -20.16 29.02 -14.25
CA THR A 437 -18.77 29.43 -14.41
C THR A 437 -18.16 28.61 -15.53
N VAL A 438 -17.69 29.24 -16.61
CA VAL A 438 -17.04 28.52 -17.73
C VAL A 438 -15.85 27.71 -17.19
N PRO A 439 -15.82 26.37 -17.39
CA PRO A 439 -14.67 25.56 -17.03
C PRO A 439 -13.40 26.06 -17.70
N SER A 440 -12.30 26.12 -16.95
CA SER A 440 -11.01 26.51 -17.52
C SER A 440 -9.85 25.79 -16.85
N ILE A 441 -8.87 25.43 -17.69
CA ILE A 441 -7.58 24.87 -17.31
C ILE A 441 -6.49 25.77 -17.91
N ALA A 442 -5.49 26.13 -17.10
CA ALA A 442 -4.42 27.02 -17.52
C ALA A 442 -3.29 26.24 -18.20
N ASN A 443 -3.56 25.65 -19.38
CA ASN A 443 -2.59 24.81 -20.10
C ASN A 443 -1.87 25.51 -21.27
N TYR A 444 -2.35 26.69 -21.71
CA TYR A 444 -1.73 27.45 -22.77
C TYR A 444 -2.03 28.96 -22.67
N ILE A 445 -1.06 29.81 -23.03
CA ILE A 445 -1.25 31.26 -23.22
C ILE A 445 -1.27 31.54 -24.73
N PRO A 446 -2.43 31.89 -25.32
CA PRO A 446 -2.50 32.22 -26.74
C PRO A 446 -1.61 33.42 -27.08
N ASN A 447 -0.55 33.20 -27.85
CA ASN A 447 0.31 34.27 -28.35
C ASN A 447 0.81 33.97 -29.77
N ALA A 448 0.80 34.99 -30.63
CA ALA A 448 1.31 34.88 -31.99
C ALA A 448 2.85 34.79 -32.04
N THR A 449 3.54 35.35 -31.04
CA THR A 449 5.00 35.32 -30.92
C THR A 449 5.42 35.35 -29.45
N PHE A 450 6.31 34.43 -29.04
CA PHE A 450 6.90 34.43 -27.70
C PHE A 450 8.18 35.27 -27.65
N GLU A 451 8.37 35.99 -26.55
CA GLU A 451 9.53 36.84 -26.33
C GLU A 451 10.78 36.02 -25.94
N PRO A 452 11.93 36.26 -26.58
CA PRO A 452 13.15 35.53 -26.27
C PRO A 452 13.79 35.96 -24.94
N VAL A 453 14.45 35.02 -24.27
CA VAL A 453 15.17 35.25 -23.01
C VAL A 453 16.66 35.48 -23.29
N ALA A 454 17.14 36.69 -22.96
CA ALA A 454 18.51 37.09 -23.30
C ALA A 454 19.49 37.06 -22.12
N ALA A 455 19.00 37.09 -20.87
CA ALA A 455 19.81 37.07 -19.65
C ALA A 455 18.98 36.56 -18.46
N ASN A 456 19.68 36.12 -17.40
CA ASN A 456 19.06 35.79 -16.12
C ASN A 456 18.49 37.04 -15.48
N THR A 457 17.30 36.93 -14.88
CA THR A 457 16.74 38.01 -14.07
C THR A 457 16.90 37.68 -12.59
N ASN A 458 17.59 38.56 -11.84
CA ASN A 458 17.81 38.35 -10.41
C ASN A 458 16.48 38.28 -9.64
N GLY A 459 16.30 37.19 -8.89
CA GLY A 459 15.21 37.01 -7.94
C GLY A 459 13.94 36.36 -8.49
N LEU A 460 13.90 35.94 -9.76
CA LEU A 460 12.79 35.15 -10.30
C LEU A 460 13.04 33.66 -10.18
N ASN A 461 12.12 32.94 -9.54
CA ASN A 461 12.31 31.53 -9.19
C ASN A 461 11.11 30.67 -9.55
N ILE A 462 11.35 29.40 -9.84
CA ILE A 462 10.33 28.37 -10.01
C ILE A 462 10.67 27.19 -9.12
N GLY A 463 9.78 26.84 -8.19
CA GLY A 463 9.86 25.58 -7.46
C GLY A 463 9.24 24.46 -8.28
N LEU A 464 9.87 23.29 -8.33
CA LEU A 464 9.29 22.07 -8.91
C LEU A 464 9.08 21.06 -7.79
N SER A 465 7.89 20.47 -7.74
CA SER A 465 7.52 19.44 -6.76
C SER A 465 7.09 18.16 -7.48
N PHE A 466 7.85 17.11 -7.21
CA PHE A 466 7.64 15.75 -7.67
C PHE A 466 7.40 14.82 -6.49
N ALA A 467 6.77 15.31 -5.42
CA ALA A 467 6.46 14.51 -4.23
C ALA A 467 4.95 14.40 -4.06
N ASN A 468 4.46 13.17 -3.88
CA ASN A 468 3.10 12.93 -3.39
C ASN A 468 3.07 11.64 -2.60
N GLN A 469 2.43 11.65 -1.43
CA GLN A 469 2.46 10.55 -0.47
C GLN A 469 3.90 10.05 -0.26
N THR A 470 4.18 8.79 -0.54
CA THR A 470 5.49 8.14 -0.43
C THR A 470 6.21 8.02 -1.77
N MET A 471 5.83 8.75 -2.82
CA MET A 471 6.51 8.68 -4.14
C MET A 471 7.26 9.97 -4.48
N VAL A 472 8.44 9.79 -5.09
CA VAL A 472 9.28 10.85 -5.68
C VAL A 472 9.86 10.42 -7.03
N LEU A 473 10.46 11.32 -7.80
CA LEU A 473 11.31 10.89 -8.92
C LEU A 473 12.49 10.07 -8.39
N ASP A 474 12.85 9.00 -9.08
CA ASP A 474 14.10 8.30 -8.83
C ASP A 474 15.27 9.15 -9.35
N GLU A 475 16.09 9.72 -8.46
CA GLU A 475 17.22 10.57 -8.89
C GLU A 475 18.38 9.79 -9.52
N SER A 476 18.38 8.46 -9.40
CA SER A 476 19.36 7.59 -10.06
C SER A 476 18.97 7.27 -11.50
N GLU A 477 17.67 7.31 -11.81
CA GLU A 477 17.14 7.00 -13.14
C GLU A 477 16.60 8.23 -13.88
N ALA A 478 16.09 9.24 -13.20
CA ALA A 478 15.43 10.40 -13.80
C ALA A 478 16.33 11.65 -13.88
N SER A 479 16.14 12.43 -14.95
CA SER A 479 16.77 13.73 -15.21
C SER A 479 15.73 14.74 -15.70
N ILE A 480 16.02 16.03 -15.50
CA ILE A 480 15.17 17.13 -15.96
C ILE A 480 15.95 18.05 -16.90
N THR A 481 15.56 18.10 -18.16
CA THR A 481 16.07 19.08 -19.12
C THR A 481 15.17 20.31 -19.16
N PHE A 482 15.74 21.49 -18.89
CA PHE A 482 15.05 22.77 -18.99
C PHE A 482 15.43 23.51 -20.27
N ARG A 483 14.46 23.70 -21.18
CA ARG A 483 14.64 24.41 -22.46
C ARG A 483 13.95 25.76 -22.47
N PHE A 484 14.58 26.74 -23.10
CA PHE A 484 14.06 28.12 -23.23
C PHE A 484 14.48 28.79 -24.54
N GLN A 485 13.65 29.69 -25.06
CA GLN A 485 13.90 30.34 -26.34
C GLN A 485 14.83 31.56 -26.20
N THR A 486 15.99 31.55 -26.87
CA THR A 486 16.92 32.71 -26.90
C THR A 486 16.74 33.61 -28.12
N ALA A 487 16.03 33.11 -29.12
CA ALA A 487 15.43 33.84 -30.23
C ALA A 487 14.15 33.09 -30.65
N GLU A 488 13.28 33.71 -31.43
CA GLU A 488 12.07 33.06 -31.94
C GLU A 488 12.41 31.74 -32.66
N GLY A 489 11.91 30.62 -32.15
CA GLY A 489 12.18 29.28 -32.68
C GLY A 489 13.60 28.73 -32.42
N VAL A 490 14.43 29.42 -31.64
CA VAL A 490 15.79 28.98 -31.27
C VAL A 490 15.84 28.63 -29.79
N TRP A 491 16.03 27.34 -29.50
CA TRP A 491 16.08 26.80 -28.14
C TRP A 491 17.51 26.71 -27.62
N SER A 492 17.68 27.07 -26.35
CA SER A 492 18.81 26.68 -25.51
C SER A 492 18.29 25.73 -24.43
N GLU A 493 19.17 24.88 -23.90
CA GLU A 493 18.81 23.92 -22.86
C GLU A 493 19.91 23.78 -21.81
N VAL A 494 19.52 23.35 -20.62
CA VAL A 494 20.39 22.94 -19.52
C VAL A 494 19.79 21.69 -18.87
N GLU A 495 20.64 20.76 -18.48
CA GLU A 495 20.24 19.55 -17.76
C GLU A 495 20.38 19.76 -16.24
N LEU A 496 19.37 19.34 -15.48
CA LEU A 496 19.35 19.31 -14.03
C LEU A 496 19.44 17.83 -13.61
N SER A 497 20.64 17.36 -13.28
CA SER A 497 20.85 15.98 -12.85
C SER A 497 22.01 15.83 -11.85
N ALA A 498 21.92 14.81 -10.99
CA ALA A 498 22.99 14.41 -10.07
C ALA A 498 24.19 13.77 -10.81
N SER A 499 23.97 13.24 -12.02
CA SER A 499 24.93 12.45 -12.80
C SER A 499 25.65 13.20 -13.93
N ALA A 500 25.31 14.47 -14.20
CA ALA A 500 25.96 15.31 -15.23
C ALA A 500 27.41 15.72 -14.87
N ASN A 501 28.34 14.74 -14.90
CA ASN A 501 29.80 14.72 -15.02
C ASN A 501 30.72 15.84 -14.43
N THR A 502 30.20 16.88 -13.77
CA THR A 502 30.98 18.00 -13.20
C THR A 502 30.34 18.67 -11.98
N ILE A 503 29.10 18.34 -11.61
CA ILE A 503 28.41 18.92 -10.45
C ILE A 503 28.26 17.85 -9.37
N THR A 504 28.76 18.13 -8.16
CA THR A 504 28.46 17.34 -6.96
C THR A 504 27.21 17.94 -6.31
N GLY A 505 26.07 17.24 -6.34
CA GLY A 505 24.78 17.67 -5.75
C GLY A 505 23.69 16.63 -5.99
N SER A 506 22.53 16.76 -5.32
CA SER A 506 21.35 15.90 -5.55
C SER A 506 20.36 16.57 -6.51
N LEU A 507 19.40 15.83 -7.06
CA LEU A 507 18.36 16.44 -7.94
C LEU A 507 17.57 17.53 -7.20
N TRP A 508 17.46 17.38 -5.87
CA TRP A 508 16.69 18.22 -4.95
C TRP A 508 17.38 19.52 -4.56
N ASP A 509 18.49 19.88 -5.21
CA ASP A 509 19.23 21.11 -4.94
C ASP A 509 18.50 22.39 -5.39
N VAL A 510 19.06 23.53 -4.95
CA VAL A 510 18.77 24.83 -5.57
C VAL A 510 19.66 25.01 -6.79
N TRP A 511 19.06 24.98 -7.98
CA TRP A 511 19.73 25.10 -9.26
C TRP A 511 19.77 26.56 -9.72
N THR A 512 20.93 27.03 -10.16
CA THR A 512 21.07 28.36 -10.78
C THR A 512 21.56 28.22 -12.21
N ILE A 513 20.77 28.72 -13.16
CA ILE A 513 21.17 28.79 -14.57
C ILE A 513 22.05 30.01 -14.75
N VAL A 514 23.16 29.89 -15.49
CA VAL A 514 24.14 30.96 -15.72
C VAL A 514 24.40 31.10 -17.21
N LYS A 515 24.29 32.32 -17.73
CA LYS A 515 24.74 32.63 -19.10
C LYS A 515 26.24 32.89 -19.10
N ASN A 516 26.98 32.08 -19.86
CA ASN A 516 28.43 32.18 -20.01
C ASN A 516 28.82 33.34 -20.93
N GLY A 517 30.08 33.78 -20.81
CA GLY A 517 30.64 34.88 -21.62
C GLY A 517 30.69 34.60 -23.13
N ASP A 518 30.60 33.33 -23.54
CA ASP A 518 30.52 32.88 -24.94
C ASP A 518 29.08 32.80 -25.48
N GLY A 519 28.08 33.08 -24.64
CA GLY A 519 26.66 33.05 -24.99
C GLY A 519 25.97 31.71 -24.74
N THR A 520 26.68 30.67 -24.29
CA THR A 520 26.10 29.39 -23.84
C THR A 520 25.49 29.52 -22.45
N TYR A 521 24.77 28.50 -22.01
CA TYR A 521 24.20 28.42 -20.67
C TYR A 521 24.74 27.19 -19.96
N SER A 522 24.95 27.31 -18.66
CA SER A 522 25.35 26.22 -17.76
C SER A 522 24.52 26.30 -16.49
N VAL A 523 24.49 25.22 -15.72
CA VAL A 523 23.83 25.20 -14.41
C VAL A 523 24.87 24.99 -13.30
N SER A 524 24.56 25.45 -12.10
CA SER A 524 25.30 25.12 -10.88
C SER A 524 24.34 24.83 -9.74
N ALA A 525 24.61 23.79 -8.94
CA ALA A 525 23.94 23.55 -7.68
C ALA A 525 24.50 24.50 -6.60
N ALA A 526 23.61 25.17 -5.86
CA ALA A 526 24.00 26.10 -4.81
C ALA A 526 24.37 25.41 -3.48
N GLY A 527 24.17 24.09 -3.38
CA GLY A 527 24.54 23.25 -2.23
C GLY A 527 23.64 23.42 -1.00
N SER A 528 22.38 23.84 -1.21
CA SER A 528 21.37 23.96 -0.15
C SER A 528 20.17 23.10 -0.54
N GLU A 529 20.24 21.83 -0.19
CA GLU A 529 19.25 20.82 -0.56
C GLU A 529 17.85 21.22 -0.09
N GLN A 530 16.85 21.04 -0.96
CA GLN A 530 15.44 21.14 -0.60
C GLN A 530 14.98 19.81 0.01
N THR A 531 13.75 19.75 0.52
CA THR A 531 13.16 18.46 0.89
C THR A 531 13.11 17.53 -0.33
N THR A 532 13.48 16.27 -0.16
CA THR A 532 13.39 15.20 -1.18
C THR A 532 12.06 15.25 -1.92
N GLY A 533 12.13 15.18 -3.24
CA GLY A 533 10.98 15.38 -4.12
C GLY A 533 10.68 16.84 -4.48
N SER A 534 11.49 17.80 -4.04
CA SER A 534 11.37 19.22 -4.42
C SER A 534 12.70 19.78 -4.87
N LEU A 535 12.67 20.72 -5.82
CA LEU A 535 13.86 21.49 -6.22
C LEU A 535 13.46 22.93 -6.57
N LEU A 536 14.45 23.83 -6.61
CA LEU A 536 14.24 25.25 -6.93
C LEU A 536 15.15 25.68 -8.07
N ILE A 537 14.57 26.19 -9.16
CA ILE A 537 15.35 26.92 -10.17
C ILE A 537 15.36 28.40 -9.81
N ASN A 538 16.54 28.90 -9.45
CA ASN A 538 16.81 30.26 -9.01
C ASN A 538 17.34 31.12 -10.18
N ASN A 539 16.93 32.39 -10.21
CA ASN A 539 17.33 33.38 -11.23
C ASN A 539 17.05 32.93 -12.66
N MET A 540 15.81 32.51 -12.92
CA MET A 540 15.33 32.06 -14.22
C MET A 540 15.68 33.04 -15.35
N PRO A 541 16.14 32.55 -16.52
CA PRO A 541 16.19 33.32 -17.75
C PRO A 541 14.77 33.72 -18.17
N THR A 542 14.48 35.02 -18.20
CA THR A 542 13.11 35.54 -18.38
C THR A 542 13.15 36.84 -19.19
N PRO A 543 12.18 37.13 -20.09
CA PRO A 543 12.19 38.41 -20.80
C PRO A 543 11.76 39.55 -19.87
N PRO A 544 12.19 40.80 -20.12
CA PRO A 544 11.81 41.94 -19.29
C PRO A 544 10.30 42.23 -19.32
N SER A 545 9.62 41.97 -20.43
CA SER A 545 8.16 42.05 -20.53
C SER A 545 7.66 41.20 -21.71
N GLY A 546 6.44 40.65 -21.58
CA GLY A 546 5.77 39.83 -22.60
C GLY A 546 5.63 38.37 -22.18
N ALA A 547 5.11 37.53 -23.08
CA ALA A 547 4.96 36.09 -22.80
C ALA A 547 6.19 35.32 -23.28
N ALA A 548 6.68 34.39 -22.46
CA ALA A 548 7.75 33.46 -22.80
C ALA A 548 7.24 32.02 -22.80
N TRP A 549 7.92 31.18 -23.59
CA TRP A 549 7.66 29.74 -23.68
C TRP A 549 8.93 28.96 -23.30
N TYR A 550 8.77 28.07 -22.33
CA TYR A 550 9.77 27.17 -21.79
C TYR A 550 9.30 25.72 -21.95
N GLN A 551 10.24 24.78 -21.90
CA GLN A 551 9.93 23.35 -21.80
C GLN A 551 10.68 22.74 -20.62
N LEU A 552 9.96 21.92 -19.86
CA LEU A 552 10.51 21.01 -18.87
C LEU A 552 10.37 19.61 -19.44
N VAL A 553 11.48 18.93 -19.67
CA VAL A 553 11.48 17.54 -20.13
C VAL A 553 11.91 16.67 -18.97
N VAL A 554 11.03 15.81 -18.48
CA VAL A 554 11.34 14.80 -17.48
C VAL A 554 11.60 13.50 -18.25
N HIS A 555 12.77 12.90 -18.07
CA HIS A 555 13.21 11.75 -18.86
C HIS A 555 14.18 10.87 -18.09
N ASP A 556 14.41 9.67 -18.61
CA ASP A 556 15.46 8.76 -18.13
C ASP A 556 16.85 9.36 -18.39
N THR A 557 17.78 9.22 -17.44
CA THR A 557 19.19 9.66 -17.53
C THR A 557 19.94 8.99 -18.69
N SER A 558 19.51 7.82 -19.13
CA SER A 558 20.03 7.11 -20.30
C SER A 558 19.51 7.65 -21.64
N ASP A 559 18.48 8.51 -21.62
CA ASP A 559 17.89 9.19 -22.78
C ASP A 559 18.01 10.73 -22.66
N PRO A 560 19.23 11.29 -22.80
CA PRO A 560 19.46 12.73 -22.60
C PRO A 560 18.74 13.63 -23.62
N ASP A 561 18.28 13.06 -24.75
CA ASP A 561 17.52 13.80 -25.77
C ASP A 561 16.01 13.87 -25.43
N GLY A 562 15.53 13.04 -24.49
CA GLY A 562 14.12 12.95 -24.07
C GLY A 562 13.21 12.47 -25.20
N THR A 563 13.64 11.42 -25.90
CA THR A 563 12.97 10.85 -27.08
C THR A 563 12.27 9.52 -26.84
N ALA A 564 12.55 8.87 -25.71
CA ALA A 564 11.91 7.65 -25.26
C ALA A 564 10.43 7.88 -24.94
N ALA A 565 9.66 6.79 -24.90
CA ALA A 565 8.23 6.86 -24.56
C ALA A 565 7.98 7.31 -23.12
N SER A 566 8.92 7.05 -22.21
CA SER A 566 8.90 7.50 -20.80
C SER A 566 9.19 8.99 -20.64
N ALA A 567 9.80 9.63 -21.64
CA ALA A 567 10.08 11.05 -21.59
C ALA A 567 8.81 11.88 -21.79
N LYS A 568 8.59 12.86 -20.92
CA LYS A 568 7.45 13.78 -21.02
C LYS A 568 7.92 15.23 -21.05
N THR A 569 7.40 15.97 -22.03
CA THR A 569 7.62 17.41 -22.17
C THR A 569 6.41 18.18 -21.65
N TYR A 570 6.65 19.08 -20.68
CA TYR A 570 5.70 20.07 -20.21
C TYR A 570 6.06 21.43 -20.80
N ASN A 571 5.14 22.06 -21.50
CA ASN A 571 5.28 23.40 -22.02
C ASN A 571 4.78 24.41 -20.99
N LEU A 572 5.72 25.17 -20.43
CA LEU A 572 5.45 26.24 -19.47
C LEU A 572 5.41 27.60 -20.19
N TYR A 573 4.36 28.36 -19.94
CA TYR A 573 4.16 29.69 -20.48
C TYR A 573 4.06 30.70 -19.34
N THR A 574 4.82 31.79 -19.43
CA THR A 574 4.81 32.84 -18.39
C THR A 574 4.67 34.21 -19.03
N THR A 575 3.87 35.09 -18.42
CA THR A 575 3.82 36.52 -18.77
C THR A 575 4.61 37.33 -17.76
N THR A 576 5.52 38.18 -18.23
CA THR A 576 6.27 39.12 -17.38
C THR A 576 6.00 40.58 -17.71
N THR A 577 6.25 41.43 -16.72
CA THR A 577 6.24 42.88 -16.88
C THR A 577 7.48 43.48 -16.22
N ASP A 578 7.96 44.59 -16.79
CA ASP A 578 9.02 45.39 -16.20
C ASP A 578 8.43 46.29 -15.12
N SER A 579 8.79 46.01 -13.87
CA SER A 579 8.42 46.80 -12.70
C SER A 579 9.66 47.49 -12.15
N SER A 580 9.87 48.75 -12.54
CA SER A 580 10.98 49.60 -12.06
C SER A 580 12.39 49.16 -12.48
N GLY A 581 12.54 48.54 -13.65
CA GLY A 581 13.83 48.10 -14.21
C GLY A 581 14.18 46.64 -13.92
N THR A 582 13.23 45.86 -13.40
CA THR A 582 13.39 44.43 -13.07
C THR A 582 12.16 43.67 -13.57
N ALA A 583 12.37 42.56 -14.27
CA ALA A 583 11.26 41.70 -14.72
C ALA A 583 10.60 41.00 -13.54
N GLN A 584 9.27 40.88 -13.56
CA GLN A 584 8.50 40.10 -12.60
C GLN A 584 7.41 39.30 -13.31
N PHE A 585 7.05 38.12 -12.78
CA PHE A 585 5.90 37.36 -13.28
C PHE A 585 4.62 38.12 -12.97
N VAL A 586 3.70 38.18 -13.92
CA VAL A 586 2.36 38.71 -13.70
C VAL A 586 1.58 37.71 -12.85
N ASN A 587 0.96 38.18 -11.77
CA ASN A 587 0.20 37.33 -10.85
C ASN A 587 -1.13 36.91 -11.51
N PRO A 588 -1.46 35.61 -11.63
CA PRO A 588 -2.72 35.16 -12.24
C PRO A 588 -3.96 35.62 -11.47
N ALA A 589 -3.85 35.96 -10.18
CA ALA A 589 -4.94 36.58 -9.42
C ALA A 589 -5.30 38.00 -9.90
N TYR A 590 -4.39 38.65 -10.64
CA TYR A 590 -4.58 39.99 -11.22
C TYR A 590 -4.87 39.94 -12.73
N SER A 591 -4.28 38.99 -13.43
CA SER A 591 -4.50 38.77 -14.86
C SER A 591 -4.60 37.27 -15.12
N ALA A 592 -5.83 36.76 -15.22
CA ALA A 592 -6.08 35.35 -15.52
C ALA A 592 -5.33 34.91 -16.79
N GLY A 593 -4.78 33.70 -16.79
CA GLY A 593 -3.96 33.18 -17.90
C GLY A 593 -2.58 33.83 -18.02
N ALA A 594 -2.09 34.56 -17.02
CA ALA A 594 -0.73 35.09 -17.02
C ALA A 594 0.37 34.00 -16.89
N LEU A 595 0.02 32.86 -16.30
CA LEU A 595 0.86 31.66 -16.19
C LEU A 595 0.03 30.47 -16.69
N ALA A 596 0.65 29.56 -17.44
CA ALA A 596 0.02 28.34 -17.92
C ALA A 596 1.05 27.22 -18.09
N ILE A 597 0.63 25.97 -17.91
CA ILE A 597 1.46 24.77 -18.12
C ILE A 597 0.58 23.61 -18.59
N ASP A 598 1.00 22.91 -19.63
CA ASP A 598 0.29 21.72 -20.11
C ASP A 598 0.73 20.44 -19.39
N GLY A 599 0.30 19.29 -19.91
CA GLY A 599 0.71 17.98 -19.39
C GLY A 599 0.15 17.66 -18.01
N LEU A 600 -0.93 18.35 -17.60
CA LEU A 600 -1.59 18.25 -16.29
C LEU A 600 -0.76 18.74 -15.09
N ALA A 601 0.36 19.43 -15.26
CA ALA A 601 1.06 19.99 -14.10
C ALA A 601 0.25 21.11 -13.43
N LEU A 602 0.31 21.21 -12.10
CA LEU A 602 -0.44 22.21 -11.32
C LEU A 602 0.41 23.45 -11.02
N ILE A 603 -0.10 24.64 -11.30
CA ILE A 603 0.55 25.92 -10.96
C ILE A 603 0.08 26.39 -9.57
N ASN A 604 1.03 26.56 -8.67
CA ASN A 604 0.81 27.12 -7.34
C ASN A 604 1.47 28.49 -7.21
N VAL A 605 0.67 29.54 -7.03
CA VAL A 605 1.16 30.90 -6.82
C VAL A 605 0.91 31.33 -5.36
N PRO A 606 1.92 31.88 -4.65
CA PRO A 606 1.72 32.41 -3.31
C PRO A 606 0.59 33.44 -3.27
N SER A 607 -0.34 33.29 -2.31
CA SER A 607 -1.45 34.23 -2.14
C SER A 607 -0.91 35.64 -1.88
N SER A 608 -1.26 36.56 -2.78
CA SER A 608 -0.74 37.93 -2.75
C SER A 608 -1.70 38.89 -3.44
N ALA A 609 -1.86 40.07 -2.83
CA ALA A 609 -2.53 41.21 -3.44
C ALA A 609 -1.57 42.09 -4.28
N ALA A 610 -0.43 41.56 -4.71
CA ALA A 610 0.45 42.25 -5.64
C ALA A 610 0.14 41.84 -7.09
N ALA A 611 0.18 42.81 -8.02
CA ALA A 611 0.00 42.57 -9.45
C ALA A 611 1.06 41.66 -10.06
N THR A 612 2.18 41.48 -9.37
CA THR A 612 3.31 40.65 -9.79
C THR A 612 3.77 39.73 -8.66
N THR A 613 4.43 38.64 -9.03
CA THR A 613 5.13 37.73 -8.13
C THR A 613 6.55 37.46 -8.64
N ASN A 614 7.45 37.13 -7.71
CA ASN A 614 8.82 36.73 -8.04
C ASN A 614 8.99 35.20 -8.08
N THR A 615 8.08 34.47 -7.42
CA THR A 615 8.14 33.01 -7.30
C THR A 615 6.77 32.41 -7.52
N PHE A 616 6.74 31.26 -8.17
CA PHE A 616 5.63 30.32 -8.16
C PHE A 616 6.20 28.90 -8.16
N SER A 617 5.37 27.90 -7.92
CA SER A 617 5.76 26.50 -7.95
C SER A 617 4.89 25.70 -8.91
N LEU A 618 5.44 24.60 -9.39
CA LEU A 618 4.78 23.60 -10.22
C LEU A 618 4.73 22.28 -9.45
N ALA A 619 3.59 21.60 -9.44
CA ALA A 619 3.47 20.25 -8.89
C ALA A 619 3.12 19.25 -9.99
N PHE A 620 3.86 18.15 -10.03
CA PHE A 620 3.76 17.11 -11.06
C PHE A 620 3.13 15.82 -10.52
N LEU A 621 3.19 15.61 -9.21
CA LEU A 621 2.46 14.59 -8.46
C LEU A 621 1.56 15.31 -7.46
N TYR A 622 0.25 15.06 -7.47
CA TYR A 622 -0.67 15.70 -6.53
C TYR A 622 -2.02 14.99 -6.49
N SER A 623 -2.70 15.06 -5.33
CA SER A 623 -4.05 14.46 -5.15
C SER A 623 -4.04 12.98 -5.57
N GLY A 624 -5.05 12.54 -6.31
CA GLY A 624 -5.16 11.19 -6.87
C GLY A 624 -4.46 10.97 -8.22
N THR A 625 -3.70 11.95 -8.75
CA THR A 625 -3.15 11.92 -10.12
C THR A 625 -1.62 11.89 -10.13
N SER A 626 -1.04 11.15 -11.07
CA SER A 626 0.36 11.31 -11.52
C SER A 626 0.39 11.93 -12.90
N THR A 627 1.36 12.82 -13.14
CA THR A 627 1.61 13.35 -14.50
C THR A 627 2.91 12.83 -15.10
N VAL A 628 3.73 12.11 -14.33
CA VAL A 628 5.02 11.57 -14.74
C VAL A 628 4.87 10.09 -15.09
N ASP A 629 5.71 9.60 -15.99
CA ASP A 629 5.80 8.17 -16.29
C ASP A 629 6.13 7.36 -15.01
N PRO A 630 5.42 6.25 -14.74
CA PRO A 630 5.67 5.41 -13.56
C PRO A 630 7.11 4.93 -13.43
N SER A 631 7.78 4.63 -14.55
CA SER A 631 9.16 4.10 -14.56
C SER A 631 10.22 5.11 -14.09
N LEU A 632 9.83 6.35 -13.83
CA LEU A 632 10.73 7.39 -13.31
C LEU A 632 10.48 7.67 -11.82
N LEU A 633 9.62 6.89 -11.16
CA LEU A 633 9.21 7.10 -9.78
C LEU A 633 9.73 6.01 -8.86
N THR A 634 10.11 6.39 -7.65
CA THR A 634 10.53 5.48 -6.58
C THR A 634 9.92 5.85 -5.24
N THR A 635 9.98 4.92 -4.28
CA THR A 635 9.48 5.16 -2.92
C THR A 635 10.41 6.12 -2.18
N ASN A 636 9.84 7.18 -1.61
CA ASN A 636 10.52 8.16 -0.77
C ASN A 636 10.72 7.62 0.65
N THR A 637 11.93 7.12 0.91
CA THR A 637 12.31 6.53 2.19
C THR A 637 12.67 7.56 3.27
N ASP A 638 12.88 8.82 2.90
CA ASP A 638 13.23 9.89 3.85
C ASP A 638 12.06 10.31 4.75
N LEU A 639 10.84 9.84 4.43
CA LEU A 639 9.63 10.15 5.19
C LEU A 639 9.42 9.23 6.39
N ALA A 640 10.22 8.18 6.57
CA ALA A 640 9.99 7.13 7.55
C ALA A 640 9.77 7.67 8.97
N ASP A 641 10.60 8.60 9.45
CA ASP A 641 10.48 9.17 10.80
C ASP A 641 9.29 10.15 10.95
N SER A 642 8.72 10.61 9.84
CA SER A 642 7.59 11.55 9.81
C SER A 642 6.23 10.90 9.56
N ALA A 643 6.23 9.61 9.20
CA ALA A 643 5.01 8.84 8.95
C ALA A 643 4.21 8.62 10.26
N PRO A 644 2.87 8.44 10.19
CA PRO A 644 2.07 8.10 11.36
C PRO A 644 2.58 6.83 12.05
N GLN A 645 2.61 6.84 13.38
CA GLN A 645 3.05 5.68 14.15
C GLN A 645 2.11 4.48 13.92
N PRO A 646 2.61 3.31 13.48
CA PRO A 646 1.79 2.11 13.35
C PRO A 646 1.25 1.61 14.69
N THR A 647 0.13 0.89 14.65
CA THR A 647 -0.48 0.24 15.83
C THR A 647 0.34 -0.96 16.32
N SER A 648 0.10 -1.46 17.53
CA SER A 648 0.84 -2.61 18.06
C SER A 648 0.64 -3.87 17.20
N PRO A 649 1.66 -4.72 17.02
CA PRO A 649 1.49 -6.04 16.41
C PRO A 649 0.59 -6.92 17.28
N MET A 650 -0.07 -7.88 16.65
CA MET A 650 -0.96 -8.82 17.32
C MET A 650 -0.27 -10.16 17.51
N ALA A 651 -0.35 -10.75 18.71
CA ALA A 651 0.18 -12.07 18.99
C ALA A 651 -0.88 -13.17 18.85
N GLY A 652 -0.50 -14.30 18.26
CA GLY A 652 -1.33 -15.49 18.13
C GLY A 652 -0.60 -16.75 18.57
N ASP A 653 -1.37 -17.76 18.98
CA ASP A 653 -0.92 -19.13 19.19
C ASP A 653 -0.79 -19.86 17.84
N MET A 654 0.31 -20.58 17.66
CA MET A 654 0.61 -21.39 16.46
C MET A 654 0.64 -22.90 16.74
N SER A 655 0.27 -23.34 17.94
CA SER A 655 0.34 -24.75 18.36
C SER A 655 -0.52 -25.70 17.51
N THR A 656 -1.54 -25.19 16.82
CA THR A 656 -2.40 -25.96 15.90
C THR A 656 -1.96 -25.88 14.44
N GLY A 657 -0.86 -25.17 14.14
CA GLY A 657 -0.40 -24.88 12.78
C GLY A 657 -1.18 -23.75 12.09
N THR A 658 -2.13 -23.11 12.78
CA THR A 658 -2.91 -21.99 12.28
C THR A 658 -2.83 -20.82 13.26
N PHE A 659 -2.60 -19.60 12.75
CA PHE A 659 -2.57 -18.42 13.59
C PHE A 659 -3.91 -18.21 14.29
N THR A 660 -3.93 -18.38 15.61
CA THR A 660 -5.10 -18.15 16.44
C THR A 660 -4.81 -17.02 17.40
N LEU A 661 -5.50 -15.89 17.25
CA LEU A 661 -5.24 -14.71 18.06
C LEU A 661 -5.36 -14.98 19.57
N LEU A 662 -4.42 -14.46 20.37
CA LEU A 662 -4.53 -14.48 21.84
C LEU A 662 -5.60 -13.52 22.33
N SER A 663 -6.32 -13.92 23.38
CA SER A 663 -7.38 -13.09 23.96
C SER A 663 -6.86 -11.83 24.65
N GLY A 664 -7.70 -10.80 24.76
CA GLY A 664 -7.44 -9.59 25.55
C GLY A 664 -6.68 -8.48 24.81
N GLN A 665 -6.45 -8.65 23.51
CA GLN A 665 -5.84 -7.64 22.65
C GLN A 665 -6.91 -6.65 22.15
N ASP A 666 -7.55 -5.90 23.06
CA ASP A 666 -8.74 -5.09 22.78
C ASP A 666 -8.46 -3.59 22.50
N THR A 667 -7.19 -3.22 22.31
CA THR A 667 -6.74 -1.87 21.93
C THR A 667 -5.82 -1.90 20.70
N THR A 668 -5.47 -0.73 20.14
CA THR A 668 -4.51 -0.60 19.04
C THR A 668 -3.13 -0.12 19.46
N THR A 669 -2.99 0.38 20.69
CA THR A 669 -1.76 0.96 21.22
C THR A 669 -1.49 0.39 22.60
N ASP A 670 -0.22 0.13 22.91
CA ASP A 670 0.21 -0.44 24.19
C ASP A 670 -0.59 -1.69 24.57
N VAL A 671 -0.85 -2.54 23.58
CA VAL A 671 -1.63 -3.77 23.71
C VAL A 671 -0.96 -4.69 24.73
N ALA A 672 -1.74 -5.44 25.51
CA ALA A 672 -1.22 -6.47 26.39
C ALA A 672 -1.88 -7.82 26.08
N ALA A 673 -1.07 -8.88 26.04
CA ALA A 673 -1.54 -10.25 25.82
C ALA A 673 -0.87 -11.22 26.79
N SER A 674 -1.49 -12.38 27.00
CA SER A 674 -0.92 -13.47 27.78
C SER A 674 -1.06 -14.79 27.04
N SER A 675 -0.05 -15.64 27.14
CA SER A 675 -0.03 -16.96 26.51
C SER A 675 0.41 -18.06 27.49
N SER A 676 -0.23 -19.23 27.38
CA SER A 676 0.19 -20.49 28.01
C SER A 676 0.99 -21.39 27.06
N SER A 677 1.30 -20.92 25.85
CA SER A 677 2.07 -21.60 24.82
C SER A 677 3.43 -20.92 24.61
N GLY A 678 4.45 -21.71 24.28
CA GLY A 678 5.78 -21.24 23.89
C GLY A 678 5.98 -21.12 22.38
N VAL A 679 4.93 -21.36 21.60
CA VAL A 679 4.96 -21.44 20.14
C VAL A 679 3.93 -20.45 19.60
N LEU A 680 4.41 -19.26 19.24
CA LEU A 680 3.59 -18.10 18.92
C LEU A 680 3.88 -17.61 17.51
N ALA A 681 3.09 -16.66 17.02
CA ALA A 681 3.42 -15.83 15.87
C ALA A 681 2.87 -14.42 16.09
N PHE A 682 3.32 -13.50 15.24
CA PHE A 682 2.89 -12.10 15.26
C PHE A 682 2.32 -11.74 13.90
N GLY A 683 1.35 -10.83 13.87
CA GLY A 683 0.70 -10.50 12.61
C GLY A 683 -0.07 -9.19 12.65
N TRP A 684 -0.46 -8.79 11.44
CA TRP A 684 -1.68 -8.07 11.20
C TRP A 684 -2.58 -8.98 10.36
N THR A 685 -3.48 -9.70 11.03
CA THR A 685 -4.41 -10.61 10.36
C THR A 685 -5.69 -9.94 9.91
N GLY A 686 -5.83 -8.64 10.19
CA GLY A 686 -7.05 -7.90 9.89
C GLY A 686 -8.31 -8.50 10.54
N VAL A 687 -8.22 -9.44 11.51
CA VAL A 687 -9.36 -10.05 12.22
C VAL A 687 -9.00 -10.28 13.69
N ASN A 688 -9.77 -9.70 14.61
CA ASN A 688 -9.60 -9.89 16.06
C ASN A 688 -10.95 -10.14 16.74
N PRO A 689 -11.37 -11.38 17.02
CA PRO A 689 -12.71 -11.64 17.54
C PRO A 689 -13.08 -10.87 18.83
N ASP A 690 -12.11 -10.45 19.65
CA ASP A 690 -12.35 -9.69 20.89
C ASP A 690 -12.66 -8.20 20.66
N PHE A 691 -12.47 -7.71 19.43
CA PHE A 691 -12.37 -6.29 19.10
C PHE A 691 -13.48 -5.81 18.14
N TRP A 692 -14.36 -6.72 17.69
CA TRP A 692 -15.11 -6.59 16.42
C TRP A 692 -16.63 -6.40 16.57
N TRP A 693 -17.10 -5.92 17.72
CA TRP A 693 -18.53 -5.68 17.89
C TRP A 693 -18.81 -4.30 18.50
N PRO A 694 -19.56 -3.41 17.83
CA PRO A 694 -20.27 -2.37 18.55
C PRO A 694 -21.32 -3.10 19.39
N THR A 695 -21.08 -3.22 20.69
CA THR A 695 -22.07 -3.78 21.62
C THR A 695 -23.36 -2.96 21.54
N SER A 696 -24.32 -3.55 20.82
CA SER A 696 -25.78 -3.36 20.80
C SER A 696 -26.38 -2.70 19.55
N GLU A 697 -27.42 -3.37 19.02
CA GLU A 697 -28.42 -2.90 18.05
C GLU A 697 -29.20 -1.62 18.49
N ASN A 698 -28.78 -0.90 19.52
CA ASN A 698 -29.46 0.32 20.00
C ASN A 698 -28.54 1.32 20.75
N GLY A 699 -27.21 1.28 20.55
CA GLY A 699 -26.26 2.12 21.28
C GLY A 699 -25.72 3.28 20.46
N THR A 700 -26.15 4.51 20.78
CA THR A 700 -25.68 5.79 20.23
C THR A 700 -24.22 6.17 20.58
N ASN A 701 -23.29 5.22 20.66
CA ASN A 701 -21.86 5.44 20.95
C ASN A 701 -20.97 4.31 20.35
N GLY A 702 -21.16 3.95 19.08
CA GLY A 702 -20.30 3.00 18.37
C GLY A 702 -19.42 3.73 17.37
N GLY A 703 -18.15 4.00 17.72
CA GLY A 703 -17.15 4.38 16.73
C GLY A 703 -16.91 3.24 15.74
N PRO A 704 -16.36 3.51 14.54
CA PRO A 704 -16.00 2.46 13.61
C PRO A 704 -14.98 1.51 14.25
N PRO A 705 -14.95 0.22 13.87
CA PRO A 705 -13.97 -0.72 14.40
C PRO A 705 -12.56 -0.19 14.11
N PRO A 706 -11.55 -0.38 14.98
CA PRO A 706 -10.26 0.29 14.79
C PRO A 706 -9.47 -0.13 13.55
N ILE A 707 -9.89 -1.22 12.88
CA ILE A 707 -9.45 -1.57 11.53
C ILE A 707 -9.91 -0.60 10.43
N ALA A 708 -10.84 0.32 10.71
CA ALA A 708 -11.33 1.32 9.77
C ALA A 708 -10.46 2.59 9.69
N SER A 709 -9.30 2.56 10.35
CA SER A 709 -8.28 3.61 10.34
C SER A 709 -6.90 3.03 10.06
N TYR A 710 -5.91 3.88 9.85
CA TYR A 710 -4.51 3.46 9.72
C TYR A 710 -4.08 2.57 10.90
N THR A 711 -3.43 1.45 10.60
CA THR A 711 -2.98 0.45 11.57
C THR A 711 -1.51 0.09 11.34
N ASN A 712 -1.12 -1.16 11.57
CA ASN A 712 0.18 -1.74 11.28
C ASN A 712 0.10 -2.77 10.14
N LYS A 713 -0.96 -2.67 9.34
CA LYS A 713 -0.98 -3.14 7.95
C LYS A 713 0.15 -2.44 7.20
N VAL A 714 0.98 -3.19 6.47
CA VAL A 714 2.14 -2.64 5.73
C VAL A 714 1.82 -2.56 4.24
N GLY A 715 2.67 -1.93 3.43
CA GLY A 715 2.57 -1.95 1.98
C GLY A 715 2.59 -3.38 1.42
N ALA A 716 1.94 -3.59 0.27
CA ALA A 716 1.90 -4.89 -0.37
C ALA A 716 3.33 -5.40 -0.67
N GLU A 717 3.61 -6.67 -0.37
CA GLU A 717 4.93 -7.31 -0.56
C GLU A 717 6.09 -6.71 0.27
N ASN A 718 5.85 -5.65 1.04
CA ASN A 718 6.83 -5.10 1.98
C ASN A 718 7.06 -6.04 3.18
N ILE A 719 8.16 -5.81 3.89
CA ILE A 719 8.58 -6.60 5.04
C ILE A 719 8.10 -5.94 6.33
N ALA A 720 7.31 -6.66 7.12
CA ALA A 720 7.11 -6.36 8.53
C ALA A 720 8.20 -7.06 9.35
N ARG A 721 9.12 -6.29 9.93
CA ARG A 721 10.16 -6.81 10.83
C ARG A 721 9.76 -6.59 12.28
N ILE A 722 9.78 -7.66 13.07
CA ILE A 722 9.34 -7.70 14.45
C ILE A 722 10.56 -7.71 15.35
N PHE A 723 10.57 -6.81 16.33
CA PHE A 723 11.62 -6.63 17.31
C PHE A 723 11.12 -7.02 18.70
N PHE A 724 12.00 -7.62 19.48
CA PHE A 724 11.71 -8.07 20.84
C PHE A 724 12.69 -7.46 21.82
N SER A 725 12.19 -7.05 22.98
CA SER A 725 13.04 -6.78 24.15
C SER A 725 12.39 -7.42 25.38
N GLY A 726 13.12 -8.30 26.07
CA GLY A 726 12.64 -8.97 27.28
C GLY A 726 13.09 -8.28 28.57
N VAL A 727 12.34 -8.49 29.65
CA VAL A 727 12.88 -8.30 31.01
C VAL A 727 13.70 -9.55 31.41
N ASP A 728 14.70 -9.38 32.28
CA ASP A 728 15.49 -10.49 32.87
C ASP A 728 16.38 -11.31 31.90
N GLY A 729 16.81 -10.73 30.76
CA GLY A 729 17.76 -11.37 29.83
C GLY A 729 17.11 -12.35 28.83
N ALA A 730 15.79 -12.27 28.66
CA ALA A 730 15.07 -13.01 27.63
C ALA A 730 15.33 -12.37 26.26
N PHE A 731 16.08 -13.09 25.42
CA PHE A 731 16.44 -12.66 24.06
C PHE A 731 15.64 -13.46 23.03
N VAL A 732 15.05 -12.75 22.08
CA VAL A 732 14.40 -13.34 20.90
C VAL A 732 14.92 -12.56 19.70
N LYS A 733 15.48 -13.26 18.73
CA LYS A 733 15.98 -12.62 17.50
C LYS A 733 14.83 -11.91 16.77
N PRO A 734 15.10 -10.85 16.00
CA PRO A 734 14.11 -10.28 15.10
C PRO A 734 13.55 -11.33 14.13
N VAL A 735 12.28 -11.18 13.78
CA VAL A 735 11.58 -12.08 12.84
C VAL A 735 10.90 -11.24 11.78
N ASP A 736 10.90 -11.72 10.54
CA ASP A 736 10.31 -11.02 9.40
C ASP A 736 9.05 -11.72 8.91
N ALA A 737 8.15 -10.94 8.33
CA ALA A 737 7.00 -11.40 7.56
C ALA A 737 6.87 -10.58 6.27
N VAL A 738 6.67 -11.26 5.14
CA VAL A 738 6.31 -10.60 3.89
C VAL A 738 4.80 -10.38 3.91
N ALA A 739 4.36 -9.17 3.57
CA ALA A 739 2.94 -8.91 3.42
C ALA A 739 2.38 -9.42 2.10
N ASP A 740 1.11 -9.82 2.12
CA ASP A 740 0.38 -10.15 0.90
C ASP A 740 0.04 -8.90 0.06
N ILE A 741 -0.66 -9.11 -1.04
CA ILE A 741 -1.02 -8.05 -1.99
C ILE A 741 -1.99 -6.99 -1.44
N ASP A 742 -2.61 -7.23 -0.28
CA ASP A 742 -3.41 -6.24 0.43
C ASP A 742 -2.62 -5.57 1.55
N GLY A 743 -1.52 -6.16 2.04
CA GLY A 743 -0.74 -5.65 3.16
C GLY A 743 -0.94 -6.44 4.47
N GLN A 744 -1.63 -7.59 4.43
CA GLN A 744 -1.74 -8.51 5.57
C GLN A 744 -0.47 -9.32 5.71
N TRP A 745 -0.08 -9.61 6.95
CA TRP A 745 1.15 -10.34 7.21
C TRP A 745 1.05 -11.16 8.50
N THR A 746 1.79 -12.27 8.55
CA THR A 746 1.95 -13.10 9.73
C THR A 746 3.36 -13.69 9.71
N THR A 747 4.06 -13.63 10.84
CA THR A 747 5.38 -14.21 10.97
C THR A 747 5.32 -15.72 10.91
N PRO A 748 6.43 -16.39 10.56
CA PRO A 748 6.66 -17.76 10.97
C PRO A 748 6.52 -17.93 12.50
N THR A 749 6.51 -19.18 12.93
CA THR A 749 6.48 -19.53 14.35
C THR A 749 7.69 -18.99 15.10
N VAL A 750 7.44 -18.30 16.22
CA VAL A 750 8.43 -17.77 17.16
C VAL A 750 8.37 -18.59 18.45
N GLN A 751 9.52 -19.12 18.85
CA GLN A 751 9.68 -19.91 20.06
C GLN A 751 10.05 -19.02 21.25
N MET A 752 9.23 -19.03 22.30
CA MET A 752 9.41 -18.19 23.49
C MET A 752 9.35 -18.99 24.79
N GLY A 753 10.23 -18.65 25.73
CA GLY A 753 10.15 -19.09 27.11
C GLY A 753 9.21 -18.24 27.96
N ASN A 754 8.97 -18.65 29.19
CA ASN A 754 8.33 -17.82 30.19
C ASN A 754 9.04 -16.47 30.35
N GLY A 755 8.27 -15.39 30.43
CA GLY A 755 8.82 -14.05 30.56
C GLY A 755 7.81 -12.97 30.17
N VAL A 756 8.26 -11.71 30.28
CA VAL A 756 7.53 -10.56 29.76
C VAL A 756 8.36 -9.93 28.65
N TYR A 757 7.75 -9.79 27.48
CA TYR A 757 8.37 -9.30 26.26
C TYR A 757 7.65 -8.03 25.81
N THR A 758 8.42 -7.03 25.40
CA THR A 758 7.93 -5.92 24.59
C THR A 758 8.18 -6.27 23.14
N VAL A 759 7.15 -6.15 22.31
CA VAL A 759 7.17 -6.49 20.89
C VAL A 759 6.80 -5.25 20.08
N ASN A 760 7.64 -4.89 19.13
CA ASN A 760 7.40 -3.80 18.19
C ASN A 760 7.54 -4.32 16.75
N MET A 761 7.00 -3.58 15.79
CA MET A 761 7.19 -3.83 14.37
C MET A 761 7.66 -2.57 13.67
N ARG A 762 8.45 -2.74 12.60
CA ARG A 762 8.72 -1.67 11.63
C ARG A 762 8.66 -2.23 10.21
N GLU A 763 8.15 -1.42 9.29
CA GLU A 763 8.07 -1.74 7.87
C GLU A 763 9.37 -1.41 7.13
N TYR A 764 9.76 -2.28 6.20
CA TYR A 764 10.94 -2.16 5.32
C TYR A 764 10.60 -2.55 3.89
N LEU A 765 11.35 -2.00 2.93
CA LEU A 765 11.32 -2.46 1.53
C LEU A 765 11.90 -3.88 1.42
N PRO A 766 11.37 -4.73 0.53
CA PRO A 766 11.83 -6.12 0.37
C PRO A 766 13.25 -6.23 -0.19
N GLU A 767 13.67 -5.29 -1.04
CA GLU A 767 15.00 -5.25 -1.65
C GLU A 767 16.10 -4.64 -0.76
N SER A 768 15.78 -4.17 0.45
CA SER A 768 16.77 -3.52 1.34
C SER A 768 17.70 -4.54 2.01
N PRO A 769 18.99 -4.64 1.63
CA PRO A 769 19.92 -5.60 2.23
C PRO A 769 20.05 -5.32 3.74
N GLY A 770 19.89 -6.35 4.57
CA GLY A 770 19.94 -6.22 6.03
C GLY A 770 18.85 -5.32 6.62
N HIS A 771 17.83 -4.94 5.85
CA HIS A 771 16.77 -4.01 6.25
C HIS A 771 17.31 -2.62 6.62
N ALA A 772 18.24 -2.08 5.83
CA ALA A 772 18.84 -0.77 6.07
C ALA A 772 17.86 0.41 5.95
N THR A 773 16.76 0.25 5.21
CA THR A 773 15.86 1.34 4.83
C THR A 773 14.44 1.14 5.36
N ALA A 774 14.14 1.76 6.49
CA ALA A 774 12.79 1.75 7.06
C ALA A 774 11.81 2.62 6.26
N LEU A 775 10.52 2.26 6.28
CA LEU A 775 9.43 3.04 5.68
C LEU A 775 8.52 3.72 6.73
N THR A 776 8.55 3.24 7.97
CA THR A 776 7.72 3.74 9.07
C THR A 776 8.57 3.93 10.33
N PRO A 777 8.10 4.71 11.34
CA PRO A 777 8.69 4.63 12.67
C PRO A 777 8.37 3.25 13.30
N LEU A 778 8.94 2.97 14.48
CA LEU A 778 8.54 1.80 15.27
C LEU A 778 7.06 1.91 15.66
N SER A 779 6.35 0.79 15.54
CA SER A 779 4.97 0.66 16.00
C SER A 779 4.82 0.95 17.50
N SER A 780 3.58 1.19 17.94
CA SER A 780 3.23 1.02 19.36
C SER A 780 3.64 -0.37 19.85
N ALA A 781 3.93 -0.50 21.14
CA ALA A 781 4.40 -1.76 21.72
C ALA A 781 3.24 -2.72 22.02
N LEU A 782 3.49 -4.02 21.87
CA LEU A 782 2.72 -5.10 22.50
C LEU A 782 3.52 -5.59 23.72
N THR A 783 2.88 -5.63 24.89
CA THR A 783 3.42 -6.32 26.08
C THR A 783 2.88 -7.73 26.13
N LEU A 784 3.72 -8.73 25.85
CA LEU A 784 3.36 -10.13 25.87
C LEU A 784 3.90 -10.82 27.13
N THR A 785 3.01 -11.41 27.93
CA THR A 785 3.40 -12.27 29.05
C THR A 785 3.26 -13.74 28.65
N VAL A 786 4.37 -14.45 28.60
CA VAL A 786 4.38 -15.91 28.39
C VAL A 786 4.47 -16.57 29.76
N SER A 787 3.47 -17.40 30.09
CA SER A 787 3.39 -18.13 31.34
C SER A 787 2.85 -19.54 31.09
N ILE A 788 3.75 -20.42 30.67
CA ILE A 788 3.52 -21.82 30.38
C ILE A 788 3.51 -22.59 31.70
N PRO A 789 2.37 -23.23 32.08
CA PRO A 789 2.34 -24.13 33.22
C PRO A 789 3.23 -25.35 33.00
N THR A 790 3.93 -25.78 34.04
CA THR A 790 4.79 -26.98 34.00
C THR A 790 3.93 -28.25 33.96
N LEU A 791 4.01 -29.02 32.86
CA LEU A 791 3.41 -30.36 32.79
C LEU A 791 4.39 -31.42 33.32
N SER A 792 3.84 -32.59 33.66
CA SER A 792 4.67 -33.73 34.07
C SER A 792 5.24 -34.47 32.88
N LEU A 793 6.41 -35.07 33.02
CA LEU A 793 6.99 -35.97 32.04
C LEU A 793 6.48 -37.41 32.26
N THR A 794 6.06 -38.05 31.18
CA THR A 794 5.61 -39.44 31.21
C THR A 794 6.20 -40.24 30.05
N GLN A 795 6.17 -41.56 30.18
CA GLN A 795 6.69 -42.48 29.17
C GLN A 795 5.59 -42.86 28.16
N ALA A 796 5.92 -42.80 26.87
CA ALA A 796 5.14 -43.43 25.80
C ALA A 796 5.76 -44.79 25.47
N GLY A 797 5.14 -45.87 25.94
CA GLY A 797 5.77 -47.19 25.87
C GLY A 797 7.03 -47.28 26.74
N ARG A 798 8.11 -47.89 26.22
CA ARG A 798 9.40 -48.02 26.95
C ARG A 798 10.50 -47.08 26.46
N SER A 799 10.36 -46.52 25.26
CA SER A 799 11.45 -45.91 24.49
C SER A 799 11.22 -44.45 24.11
N ALA A 800 10.10 -43.83 24.52
CA ALA A 800 9.77 -42.46 24.16
C ALA A 800 9.26 -41.65 25.36
N LEU A 801 9.47 -40.34 25.30
CA LEU A 801 9.05 -39.36 26.30
C LEU A 801 7.89 -38.52 25.74
N LEU A 802 6.91 -38.15 26.56
CA LEU A 802 5.92 -37.13 26.23
C LEU A 802 5.56 -36.28 27.44
N VAL A 803 4.99 -35.10 27.19
CA VAL A 803 4.44 -34.22 28.22
C VAL A 803 2.98 -34.62 28.53
N ASP A 804 2.67 -34.80 29.80
CA ASP A 804 1.34 -35.19 30.28
C ASP A 804 0.46 -33.95 30.49
N ASN A 805 -0.40 -33.67 29.51
CA ASN A 805 -1.37 -32.59 29.59
C ASN A 805 -2.71 -33.02 30.22
N THR A 806 -2.80 -34.20 30.84
CA THR A 806 -4.05 -34.64 31.47
C THR A 806 -4.39 -33.73 32.67
N GLY A 807 -5.41 -32.88 32.48
CA GLY A 807 -5.84 -31.89 33.46
C GLY A 807 -5.43 -30.44 33.16
N HIS A 808 -4.66 -30.21 32.08
CA HIS A 808 -4.22 -28.89 31.61
C HIS A 808 -4.37 -28.82 30.08
N SER A 809 -5.59 -28.97 29.58
CA SER A 809 -5.87 -29.01 28.13
C SER A 809 -5.60 -27.68 27.41
N ASP A 810 -5.42 -26.61 28.16
CA ASP A 810 -5.04 -25.26 27.75
C ASP A 810 -3.51 -25.07 27.61
N VAL A 811 -2.73 -26.11 27.89
CA VAL A 811 -1.26 -26.09 27.76
C VAL A 811 -0.86 -26.94 26.57
N HIS A 812 -0.25 -26.29 25.59
CA HIS A 812 0.04 -26.88 24.28
C HIS A 812 1.39 -27.58 24.19
N GLY A 813 2.20 -27.53 25.26
CA GLY A 813 3.52 -28.16 25.34
C GLY A 813 4.40 -27.51 26.41
N ASN A 814 5.61 -28.05 26.58
CA ASN A 814 6.61 -27.47 27.48
C ASN A 814 8.00 -27.46 26.85
N TRP A 815 8.81 -26.54 27.33
CA TRP A 815 10.25 -26.63 27.17
C TRP A 815 10.81 -27.72 28.09
N ILE A 816 11.68 -28.56 27.55
CA ILE A 816 12.36 -29.64 28.26
C ILE A 816 13.86 -29.41 28.12
N ARG A 817 14.55 -29.29 29.26
CA ARG A 817 16.00 -29.24 29.32
C ARG A 817 16.56 -30.66 29.39
N PHE A 818 17.40 -31.00 28.42
CA PHE A 818 18.19 -32.23 28.43
C PHE A 818 19.62 -31.90 28.81
N GLU A 819 20.17 -32.63 29.78
CA GLU A 819 21.58 -32.56 30.13
C GLU A 819 22.16 -33.96 30.05
N ALA A 820 23.28 -34.09 29.35
CA ALA A 820 24.08 -35.28 29.44
C ALA A 820 24.75 -35.33 30.82
N SER A 821 24.70 -36.50 31.47
CA SER A 821 25.31 -36.72 32.78
C SER A 821 26.68 -37.41 32.63
N ASP A 822 27.59 -37.17 33.59
CA ASP A 822 28.94 -37.76 33.56
C ASP A 822 28.87 -39.30 33.48
N ALA A 823 29.51 -39.82 32.43
CA ALA A 823 29.20 -41.05 31.72
C ALA A 823 29.29 -42.37 32.53
N ALA A 824 28.33 -43.26 32.29
CA ALA A 824 28.70 -44.63 31.95
C ALA A 824 29.15 -44.64 30.47
N SER A 825 30.25 -45.32 30.17
CA SER A 825 30.97 -45.35 28.88
C SER A 825 30.20 -46.03 27.72
N GLY A 826 28.98 -45.58 27.42
CA GLY A 826 28.03 -46.28 26.54
C GLY A 826 28.05 -45.85 25.07
N LEU A 827 28.19 -44.56 24.76
CA LEU A 827 28.28 -44.10 23.36
C LEU A 827 29.69 -44.31 22.79
N PRO A 828 29.79 -44.65 21.49
CA PRO A 828 31.01 -44.44 20.73
C PRO A 828 31.51 -43.00 20.90
N HIS A 829 32.83 -42.81 21.03
CA HIS A 829 33.45 -41.49 21.29
C HIS A 829 33.12 -40.44 20.22
N ASP A 830 32.66 -40.88 19.05
CA ASP A 830 32.32 -40.12 17.87
C ASP A 830 30.81 -39.80 17.72
N ALA A 831 29.95 -40.20 18.68
CA ALA A 831 28.50 -40.16 18.50
C ALA A 831 27.78 -38.98 19.19
N THR A 832 26.68 -38.53 18.59
CA THR A 832 25.73 -37.54 19.13
C THR A 832 24.31 -38.14 19.18
N LEU A 833 23.51 -37.82 20.21
CA LEU A 833 22.11 -38.19 20.24
C LEU A 833 21.26 -37.19 19.45
N VAL A 834 20.38 -37.73 18.61
CA VAL A 834 19.39 -36.99 17.84
C VAL A 834 18.03 -37.19 18.50
N LEU A 835 17.41 -36.10 18.95
CA LEU A 835 16.10 -36.11 19.60
C LEU A 835 15.07 -35.67 18.56
N TYR A 836 14.09 -36.53 18.25
CA TYR A 836 13.13 -36.27 17.17
C TYR A 836 11.69 -36.57 17.57
N ALA A 837 10.74 -35.85 16.97
CA ALA A 837 9.32 -35.96 17.28
C ALA A 837 8.57 -36.92 16.34
N THR A 838 7.63 -37.67 16.92
CA THR A 838 6.63 -38.44 16.18
C THR A 838 5.22 -38.19 16.70
N ASP A 839 4.23 -38.52 15.89
CA ASP A 839 2.86 -38.70 16.37
C ASP A 839 2.71 -40.03 17.13
N ALA A 840 1.49 -40.32 17.59
CA ALA A 840 1.18 -41.55 18.31
C ALA A 840 1.27 -42.83 17.46
N ASP A 841 1.20 -42.70 16.13
CA ASP A 841 1.32 -43.80 15.17
C ASP A 841 2.78 -44.04 14.74
N GLY A 842 3.71 -43.17 15.16
CA GLY A 842 5.14 -43.24 14.86
C GLY A 842 5.53 -42.53 13.57
N ASN A 843 4.65 -41.71 12.98
CA ASN A 843 5.02 -40.87 11.84
C ASN A 843 5.87 -39.70 12.32
N LEU A 844 6.93 -39.38 11.58
CA LEU A 844 7.78 -38.22 11.86
C LEU A 844 6.97 -36.92 11.77
N ILE A 845 7.23 -36.00 12.70
CA ILE A 845 6.66 -34.65 12.71
C ILE A 845 7.80 -33.66 12.52
N GLY A 846 7.73 -32.87 11.45
CA GLY A 846 8.71 -31.83 11.15
C GLY A 846 8.67 -30.68 12.16
N ARG A 847 9.75 -29.90 12.24
CA ARG A 847 9.83 -28.66 13.03
C ARG A 847 8.77 -27.62 12.65
N ASP A 848 8.28 -27.68 11.41
CA ASP A 848 7.17 -26.88 10.87
C ASP A 848 5.78 -27.45 11.18
N GLY A 849 5.70 -28.60 11.86
CA GLY A 849 4.46 -29.31 12.18
C GLY A 849 3.94 -30.23 11.07
N SER A 850 4.62 -30.34 9.93
CA SER A 850 4.26 -31.29 8.87
C SER A 850 4.36 -32.73 9.35
N VAL A 851 3.49 -33.63 8.87
CA VAL A 851 3.43 -35.03 9.31
C VAL A 851 3.37 -35.98 8.10
N GLY A 852 4.11 -37.09 8.17
CA GLY A 852 3.93 -38.22 7.25
C GLY A 852 5.15 -38.53 6.38
N ALA A 853 4.93 -39.26 5.28
CA ALA A 853 6.00 -39.91 4.51
C ALA A 853 6.98 -38.94 3.79
N GLY A 854 6.64 -37.65 3.69
CA GLY A 854 7.51 -36.62 3.12
C GLY A 854 8.47 -35.98 4.13
N VAL A 855 8.26 -36.23 5.43
CA VAL A 855 9.09 -35.68 6.53
C VAL A 855 10.29 -36.58 6.74
N THR A 856 11.50 -36.01 6.66
CA THR A 856 12.75 -36.71 6.95
C THR A 856 13.07 -36.66 8.44
N LEU A 857 14.03 -37.49 8.87
CA LEU A 857 14.53 -37.42 10.25
C LEU A 857 15.14 -36.04 10.56
N ALA A 858 15.83 -35.44 9.58
CA ALA A 858 16.40 -34.11 9.75
C ALA A 858 15.29 -33.08 10.03
N ASP A 859 14.20 -33.12 9.26
CA ASP A 859 13.04 -32.24 9.47
C ASP A 859 12.42 -32.43 10.87
N ALA A 860 12.37 -33.67 11.36
CA ALA A 860 11.79 -34.02 12.65
C ALA A 860 12.72 -33.89 13.87
N THR A 861 14.01 -33.60 13.66
CA THR A 861 14.99 -33.42 14.72
C THR A 861 14.72 -32.10 15.45
N LEU A 862 14.52 -32.16 16.76
CA LEU A 862 14.27 -30.99 17.62
C LEU A 862 15.53 -30.56 18.40
N ALA A 863 16.46 -31.47 18.64
CA ALA A 863 17.70 -31.22 19.39
C ALA A 863 18.77 -32.27 19.12
N LYS A 864 20.03 -31.90 19.37
CA LYS A 864 21.21 -32.77 19.39
C LYS A 864 21.97 -32.62 20.70
N VAL A 865 22.17 -33.71 21.42
CA VAL A 865 22.86 -33.71 22.72
C VAL A 865 23.95 -34.77 22.74
N GLY A 866 25.14 -34.43 23.21
CA GLY A 866 26.24 -35.37 23.31
C GLY A 866 27.32 -34.94 24.31
N SER A 867 28.37 -35.75 24.38
CA SER A 867 29.59 -35.46 25.13
C SER A 867 30.79 -35.76 24.23
N VAL A 868 31.81 -34.90 24.28
CA VAL A 868 33.06 -35.10 23.53
C VAL A 868 34.14 -35.58 24.49
N PHE A 869 34.91 -36.59 24.08
CA PHE A 869 35.99 -37.17 24.86
C PHE A 869 37.31 -37.03 24.11
N SER A 870 38.42 -36.90 24.82
CA SER A 870 39.75 -36.95 24.22
C SER A 870 40.13 -38.36 23.79
N ASP A 871 41.22 -38.47 23.03
CA ASP A 871 41.89 -39.73 22.66
C ASP A 871 42.20 -40.64 23.87
N THR A 872 42.32 -40.06 25.06
CA THR A 872 42.61 -40.77 26.31
C THR A 872 41.35 -41.16 27.10
N GLY A 873 40.17 -40.84 26.57
CA GLY A 873 38.87 -41.08 27.19
C GLY A 873 38.50 -40.07 28.28
N THR A 874 39.17 -38.91 28.33
CA THR A 874 38.83 -37.84 29.28
C THR A 874 37.67 -37.04 28.72
N ASN A 875 36.62 -36.80 29.51
CA ASN A 875 35.51 -35.92 29.13
C ASN A 875 36.05 -34.50 28.88
N LEU A 876 35.97 -34.03 27.64
CA LEU A 876 36.38 -32.68 27.26
C LEU A 876 35.24 -31.70 27.51
N LEU A 877 34.03 -32.07 27.10
CA LEU A 877 32.85 -31.24 27.24
C LEU A 877 31.57 -32.08 27.19
N THR A 878 30.56 -31.65 27.94
CA THR A 878 29.23 -32.26 27.96
C THR A 878 28.17 -31.24 27.57
N GLY A 879 27.34 -31.61 26.60
CA GLY A 879 26.30 -30.76 26.07
C GLY A 879 25.02 -30.81 26.89
N ALA A 880 24.27 -29.73 26.79
CA ALA A 880 22.90 -29.61 27.24
C ALA A 880 22.09 -28.89 26.17
N GLN A 881 20.79 -29.12 26.10
CA GLN A 881 19.93 -28.38 25.18
C GLN A 881 18.50 -28.30 25.72
N GLN A 882 17.89 -27.12 25.64
CA GLN A 882 16.44 -26.96 25.80
C GLN A 882 15.74 -27.13 24.44
N LEU A 883 14.64 -27.89 24.41
CA LEU A 883 13.75 -28.03 23.24
C LEU A 883 12.29 -27.90 23.65
N TYR A 884 11.41 -27.49 22.74
CA TYR A 884 9.97 -27.46 22.98
C TYR A 884 9.33 -28.77 22.49
N LEU A 885 8.57 -29.45 23.36
CA LEU A 885 7.81 -30.64 23.00
C LEU A 885 6.31 -30.33 23.10
N ALA A 886 5.59 -30.40 21.98
CA ALA A 886 4.16 -30.13 21.97
C ALA A 886 3.38 -31.30 22.59
N ALA A 887 2.25 -30.97 23.23
CA ALA A 887 1.38 -31.96 23.82
C ALA A 887 0.83 -32.93 22.76
N GLY A 888 0.90 -34.23 23.05
CA GLY A 888 0.49 -35.29 22.11
C GLY A 888 1.59 -35.80 21.17
N GLN A 889 2.75 -35.12 21.11
CA GLN A 889 3.94 -35.64 20.42
C GLN A 889 4.70 -36.62 21.32
N GLN A 890 5.38 -37.57 20.69
CA GLN A 890 6.32 -38.48 21.34
C GLN A 890 7.74 -38.12 20.91
N LEU A 891 8.62 -37.88 21.88
CA LEU A 891 10.03 -37.64 21.67
C LEU A 891 10.79 -38.97 21.72
N HIS A 892 11.47 -39.27 20.62
CA HIS A 892 12.31 -40.47 20.44
C HIS A 892 13.78 -40.07 20.29
N PHE A 893 14.64 -41.08 20.33
CA PHE A 893 16.09 -40.91 20.38
C PHE A 893 16.76 -41.79 19.33
N ALA A 894 17.64 -41.18 18.55
CA ALA A 894 18.52 -41.86 17.61
C ALA A 894 19.99 -41.56 17.94
N VAL A 895 20.90 -42.41 17.47
CA VAL A 895 22.36 -42.22 17.65
C VAL A 895 22.97 -41.93 16.29
N GLN A 896 23.57 -40.75 16.13
CA GLN A 896 24.36 -40.39 14.96
C GLN A 896 25.84 -40.59 15.27
N SER A 897 26.51 -41.49 14.53
CA SER A 897 27.97 -41.71 14.62
C SER A 897 28.76 -40.55 14.01
N GLY A 898 30.08 -40.55 14.20
CA GLY A 898 31.03 -39.58 13.64
C GLY A 898 30.87 -39.42 12.14
N SER A 899 30.91 -40.56 11.46
CA SER A 899 30.72 -40.70 10.00
C SER A 899 29.34 -40.29 9.45
N GLY A 900 28.39 -39.88 10.30
CA GLY A 900 27.04 -39.50 9.92
C GLY A 900 26.05 -40.66 9.75
N THR A 901 26.45 -41.90 10.07
CA THR A 901 25.51 -43.04 10.10
C THR A 901 24.57 -42.91 11.29
N ILE A 902 23.25 -43.05 11.06
CA ILE A 902 22.21 -42.91 12.07
C ILE A 902 21.60 -44.27 12.43
N ASP A 903 21.63 -44.62 13.70
CA ASP A 903 20.84 -45.69 14.30
C ASP A 903 19.55 -45.13 14.89
N MET A 904 18.43 -45.43 14.22
CA MET A 904 17.07 -45.03 14.61
C MET A 904 16.42 -45.97 15.63
N ALA A 905 17.06 -47.08 15.98
CA ALA A 905 16.52 -48.05 16.92
C ALA A 905 17.53 -48.44 18.02
N PRO A 906 18.14 -47.46 18.71
CA PRO A 906 19.00 -47.78 19.86
C PRO A 906 18.18 -48.39 21.00
N ASP A 907 18.84 -49.05 21.96
CA ASP A 907 18.19 -49.51 23.19
C ASP A 907 17.89 -48.30 24.08
N VAL A 908 16.62 -47.91 24.20
CA VAL A 908 16.18 -46.74 24.99
C VAL A 908 15.36 -47.19 26.19
N GLN A 909 15.70 -46.67 27.37
CA GLN A 909 14.88 -46.77 28.59
C GLN A 909 14.60 -45.40 29.17
N VAL A 910 13.34 -45.00 29.13
CA VAL A 910 12.85 -43.80 29.81
C VAL A 910 12.35 -44.17 31.21
N THR A 911 12.81 -43.44 32.23
CA THR A 911 12.34 -43.54 33.61
C THR A 911 11.83 -42.18 34.07
N THR A 912 10.56 -42.07 34.43
CA THR A 912 9.98 -40.84 34.96
C THR A 912 9.63 -41.01 36.44
N ASP A 913 9.66 -39.91 37.20
CA ASP A 913 9.25 -39.91 38.61
C ASP A 913 7.77 -39.55 38.82
N GLY A 914 7.05 -39.29 37.72
CA GLY A 914 5.65 -38.85 37.71
C GLY A 914 5.48 -37.36 38.00
N SER A 915 6.55 -36.57 37.94
CA SER A 915 6.56 -35.12 38.07
C SER A 915 7.24 -34.47 36.85
N ASN A 916 8.00 -33.40 37.03
CA ASN A 916 8.61 -32.61 35.96
C ASN A 916 9.93 -33.20 35.42
N ALA A 917 10.39 -34.34 35.93
CA ALA A 917 11.71 -34.90 35.63
C ALA A 917 11.69 -36.34 35.10
N ALA A 918 12.67 -36.66 34.25
CA ALA A 918 12.92 -37.99 33.73
C ALA A 918 14.42 -38.27 33.57
N THR A 919 14.77 -39.54 33.52
CA THR A 919 16.09 -40.03 33.14
C THR A 919 15.93 -40.92 31.91
N VAL A 920 16.76 -40.69 30.89
CA VAL A 920 16.74 -41.48 29.65
C VAL A 920 18.10 -42.16 29.48
N ASP A 921 18.08 -43.48 29.43
CA ASP A 921 19.25 -44.31 29.06
C ASP A 921 19.13 -44.67 27.57
N VAL A 922 20.08 -44.21 26.75
CA VAL A 922 20.16 -44.53 25.31
C VAL A 922 21.45 -45.31 25.07
N GLY A 923 21.35 -46.65 25.05
CA GLY A 923 22.50 -47.52 24.82
C GLY A 923 23.64 -47.38 25.84
N GLY A 924 23.32 -46.97 27.08
CA GLY A 924 24.29 -46.66 28.15
C GLY A 924 24.61 -45.18 28.29
N PHE A 925 24.05 -44.30 27.44
CA PHE A 925 24.14 -42.86 27.58
C PHE A 925 23.04 -42.31 28.47
N MET A 926 23.41 -41.60 29.52
CA MET A 926 22.47 -41.13 30.53
C MET A 926 22.16 -39.64 30.33
N LEU A 927 20.92 -39.34 29.96
CA LEU A 927 20.34 -38.00 29.94
C LEU A 927 19.46 -37.78 31.16
N THR A 928 19.54 -36.59 31.75
CA THR A 928 18.47 -36.06 32.61
C THR A 928 17.61 -35.11 31.79
N ALA A 929 16.29 -35.23 31.93
CA ALA A 929 15.30 -34.36 31.31
C ALA A 929 14.45 -33.68 32.39
N GLU A 930 14.24 -32.37 32.29
CA GLU A 930 13.36 -31.62 33.19
C GLU A 930 12.52 -30.62 32.38
N THR A 931 11.22 -30.54 32.63
CA THR A 931 10.42 -29.44 32.05
C THR A 931 10.81 -28.13 32.72
N LEU A 932 11.40 -27.24 31.91
CA LEU A 932 11.94 -25.94 32.33
C LEU A 932 11.52 -24.89 31.31
N ASN A 933 10.40 -24.21 31.59
CA ASN A 933 9.79 -23.23 30.70
C ASN A 933 10.52 -21.88 30.65
N ASP A 934 11.41 -21.62 31.60
CA ASP A 934 12.30 -20.47 31.58
C ASP A 934 13.51 -20.81 30.70
N LEU A 935 13.73 -20.06 29.62
CA LEU A 935 14.89 -20.25 28.75
C LEU A 935 16.13 -19.60 29.38
N SER A 936 17.22 -20.35 29.47
CA SER A 936 18.51 -19.78 29.86
C SER A 936 19.03 -18.81 28.79
N ALA A 937 19.95 -17.90 29.14
CA ALA A 937 20.60 -17.01 28.16
C ALA A 937 21.27 -17.80 27.02
N ALA A 938 21.89 -18.95 27.33
CA ALA A 938 22.45 -19.85 26.33
C ALA A 938 21.36 -20.44 25.42
N ALA A 939 20.23 -20.88 25.99
CA ALA A 939 19.11 -21.40 25.20
C ALA A 939 18.47 -20.32 24.30
N ASN A 940 18.44 -19.06 24.73
CA ASN A 940 17.95 -17.95 23.89
C ASN A 940 18.86 -17.72 22.67
N VAL A 941 20.17 -17.66 22.86
CA VAL A 941 21.13 -17.52 21.75
C VAL A 941 21.12 -18.73 20.81
N ALA A 942 20.80 -19.92 21.33
CA ALA A 942 20.67 -21.15 20.54
C ALA A 942 19.35 -21.27 19.75
N ALA A 943 18.52 -20.22 19.67
CA ALA A 943 17.25 -20.26 18.92
C ALA A 943 17.44 -20.71 17.48
N SER A 944 18.40 -20.12 16.77
CA SER A 944 18.67 -20.45 15.37
C SER A 944 19.15 -21.89 15.16
N GLN A 945 19.80 -22.50 16.16
CA GLN A 945 20.21 -23.91 16.13
C GLN A 945 19.01 -24.84 16.19
N ARG A 946 17.98 -24.49 16.98
CA ARG A 946 16.73 -25.27 17.04
C ARG A 946 15.92 -25.17 15.75
N GLU A 947 15.94 -24.01 15.11
CA GLU A 947 15.20 -23.77 13.88
C GLU A 947 15.87 -24.46 12.68
N SER A 948 17.19 -24.36 12.55
CA SER A 948 17.92 -24.82 11.35
C SER A 948 18.67 -26.15 11.51
N ASP A 949 18.91 -26.63 12.74
CA ASP A 949 19.81 -27.76 13.04
C ASP A 949 21.24 -27.54 12.50
N GLN A 950 21.71 -26.29 12.58
CA GLN A 950 23.04 -25.87 12.12
C GLN A 950 23.80 -25.15 13.24
N PRO A 951 25.14 -25.28 13.29
CA PRO A 951 25.98 -24.63 14.30
C PRO A 951 26.18 -23.13 13.99
N LEU A 952 25.10 -22.36 14.11
CA LEU A 952 25.05 -20.92 13.86
C LEU A 952 24.36 -20.18 15.02
N LEU A 953 24.65 -18.89 15.16
CA LEU A 953 24.15 -18.03 16.22
C LEU A 953 23.55 -16.78 15.60
N TYR A 954 22.49 -16.23 16.18
CA TYR A 954 22.10 -14.85 15.88
C TYR A 954 22.66 -13.95 16.97
N LEU A 955 23.45 -12.94 16.60
CA LEU A 955 24.15 -12.05 17.51
C LEU A 955 23.99 -10.60 17.08
N SER A 956 24.09 -9.68 18.04
CA SER A 956 24.08 -8.25 17.81
C SER A 956 25.49 -7.66 17.86
N HIS A 957 25.71 -6.57 17.14
CA HIS A 957 26.95 -5.80 17.20
C HIS A 957 27.27 -5.40 18.64
N GLY A 958 28.50 -5.71 19.09
CA GLY A 958 28.95 -5.42 20.44
C GLY A 958 28.57 -6.46 21.50
N ASP A 959 27.85 -7.54 21.14
CA ASP A 959 27.60 -8.64 22.06
C ASP A 959 28.92 -9.23 22.57
N GLU A 960 28.99 -9.52 23.88
CA GLU A 960 30.14 -10.17 24.50
C GLU A 960 29.83 -11.63 24.84
N LEU A 961 30.65 -12.55 24.32
CA LEU A 961 30.49 -13.99 24.44
C LEU A 961 31.75 -14.61 25.05
N LYS A 962 31.58 -15.41 26.11
CA LYS A 962 32.66 -16.26 26.64
C LYS A 962 32.79 -17.51 25.76
N LEU A 963 34.00 -17.74 25.27
CA LEU A 963 34.38 -18.93 24.51
C LEU A 963 35.22 -19.84 25.40
N GLU A 964 34.72 -21.03 25.70
CA GLU A 964 35.45 -22.12 26.35
C GLU A 964 35.90 -23.11 25.27
N ILE A 965 37.21 -23.25 25.07
CA ILE A 965 37.79 -24.07 24.02
C ILE A 965 38.68 -25.14 24.64
N THR A 966 38.45 -26.37 24.22
CA THR A 966 39.19 -27.57 24.61
C THR A 966 39.45 -28.45 23.38
N GLY A 967 40.22 -29.53 23.49
CA GLY A 967 40.50 -30.42 22.36
C GLY A 967 41.66 -31.37 22.64
N SER A 968 41.80 -32.41 21.81
CA SER A 968 42.90 -33.39 21.85
C SER A 968 43.65 -33.52 20.51
N GLY A 969 43.30 -32.72 19.50
CA GLY A 969 43.85 -32.82 18.15
C GLY A 969 45.34 -32.50 18.06
N ALA A 970 46.08 -33.23 17.22
CA ALA A 970 47.52 -33.03 17.07
C ALA A 970 47.89 -31.75 16.30
N ASN A 971 47.01 -31.27 15.41
CA ASN A 971 47.28 -30.12 14.57
C ASN A 971 47.06 -28.80 15.30
N THR A 972 47.73 -27.74 14.85
CA THR A 972 47.50 -26.37 15.33
C THR A 972 46.58 -25.63 14.36
N ASN A 973 45.33 -25.43 14.74
CA ASN A 973 44.27 -24.84 13.93
C ASN A 973 43.94 -23.42 14.40
N SER A 974 43.35 -22.61 13.52
CA SER A 974 42.84 -21.28 13.84
C SER A 974 41.32 -21.26 13.72
N LEU A 975 40.64 -20.80 14.77
CA LEU A 975 39.19 -20.65 14.81
C LEU A 975 38.81 -19.17 14.72
N GLY A 976 37.81 -18.86 13.91
CA GLY A 976 37.15 -17.56 13.85
C GLY A 976 35.65 -17.72 13.58
N PHE A 977 34.94 -16.61 13.43
CA PHE A 977 33.53 -16.57 13.03
C PHE A 977 33.38 -15.67 11.82
N VAL A 978 32.35 -15.91 11.01
CA VAL A 978 31.99 -15.07 9.87
C VAL A 978 30.52 -14.69 9.97
N HIS A 979 30.17 -13.47 9.57
CA HIS A 979 28.79 -13.04 9.41
C HIS A 979 28.22 -13.63 8.11
N LEU A 980 26.98 -14.13 8.18
CA LEU A 980 26.27 -14.77 7.07
C LEU A 980 25.13 -13.90 6.59
N ASP A 981 25.02 -13.77 5.27
CA ASP A 981 23.80 -13.31 4.63
C ASP A 981 22.88 -14.51 4.43
N MET A 982 21.65 -14.43 4.93
CA MET A 982 20.61 -15.44 4.71
C MET A 982 19.47 -14.83 3.91
N ASP A 983 19.10 -15.46 2.79
CA ASP A 983 17.93 -15.06 2.02
C ASP A 983 16.63 -15.66 2.59
N ALA A 984 15.48 -15.17 2.12
CA ALA A 984 14.17 -15.66 2.55
C ALA A 984 13.90 -17.13 2.17
N ALA A 985 14.66 -17.71 1.24
CA ALA A 985 14.57 -19.12 0.83
C ALA A 985 15.50 -20.04 1.65
N GLY A 986 16.30 -19.48 2.56
CA GLY A 986 17.24 -20.21 3.41
C GLY A 986 18.62 -20.45 2.78
N GLY A 987 18.93 -19.81 1.65
CA GLY A 987 20.26 -19.80 1.05
C GLY A 987 21.25 -18.99 1.88
N TRP A 988 22.52 -19.41 1.88
CA TRP A 988 23.60 -18.75 2.64
C TRP A 988 24.63 -18.12 1.70
N SER A 989 25.11 -16.93 2.06
CA SER A 989 26.30 -16.34 1.48
C SER A 989 27.17 -15.65 2.53
N VAL A 990 28.40 -15.32 2.13
CA VAL A 990 29.28 -14.42 2.88
C VAL A 990 29.67 -13.29 1.93
N ASP A 991 29.27 -12.06 2.27
CA ASP A 991 29.49 -10.88 1.43
C ASP A 991 28.96 -11.09 0.00
N GLY A 992 27.76 -11.67 -0.10
CA GLY A 992 27.11 -12.01 -1.37
C GLY A 992 27.73 -13.19 -2.15
N VAL A 993 28.79 -13.84 -1.63
CA VAL A 993 29.36 -15.04 -2.24
C VAL A 993 28.62 -16.28 -1.74
N ALA A 994 27.89 -16.95 -2.62
CA ALA A 994 27.07 -18.12 -2.29
C ALA A 994 27.87 -19.27 -1.68
N TYR A 995 27.27 -19.93 -0.68
CA TYR A 995 27.79 -21.11 -0.02
C TYR A 995 28.11 -22.25 -1.00
N GLY A 996 29.29 -22.85 -0.83
CA GLY A 996 29.71 -24.05 -1.55
C GLY A 996 31.20 -24.34 -1.42
N ASP A 997 31.63 -25.54 -1.84
CA ASP A 997 33.05 -25.93 -1.89
C ASP A 997 33.77 -25.27 -3.07
N THR A 998 33.86 -23.94 -3.06
CA THR A 998 34.46 -23.13 -4.13
C THR A 998 35.64 -22.31 -3.61
N PRO A 999 36.66 -22.03 -4.44
CA PRO A 999 37.75 -21.11 -4.09
C PRO A 999 37.24 -19.72 -3.70
N GLU A 1000 36.19 -19.23 -4.35
CA GLU A 1000 35.58 -17.92 -4.11
C GLU A 1000 34.96 -17.84 -2.72
N PHE A 1001 34.16 -18.84 -2.34
CA PHE A 1001 33.54 -18.90 -1.02
C PHE A 1001 34.60 -19.04 0.09
N LYS A 1002 35.59 -19.91 -0.10
CA LYS A 1002 36.71 -20.06 0.85
C LYS A 1002 37.51 -18.77 1.04
N ALA A 1003 37.71 -18.00 -0.03
CA ALA A 1003 38.34 -16.69 0.07
C ALA A 1003 37.49 -15.73 0.91
N ALA A 1004 36.18 -15.68 0.65
CA ALA A 1004 35.23 -14.85 1.40
C ALA A 1004 35.23 -15.17 2.91
N LEU A 1005 35.24 -16.46 3.29
CA LEU A 1005 35.35 -16.89 4.69
C LEU A 1005 36.59 -16.34 5.40
N THR A 1006 37.73 -16.29 4.71
CA THR A 1006 38.98 -15.81 5.31
C THR A 1006 39.12 -14.30 5.35
N SER A 1007 38.49 -13.57 4.41
CA SER A 1007 38.56 -12.10 4.36
C SER A 1007 37.55 -11.41 5.28
N HIS A 1008 36.50 -12.13 5.70
CA HIS A 1008 35.38 -11.58 6.47
C HIS A 1008 35.25 -12.20 7.87
N LEU A 1009 36.35 -12.72 8.44
CA LEU A 1009 36.35 -13.13 9.84
C LEU A 1009 36.00 -11.93 10.74
N ASP A 1010 35.16 -12.18 11.74
CA ASP A 1010 34.63 -11.15 12.63
C ASP A 1010 35.70 -10.58 13.56
N GLY A 1011 35.99 -9.29 13.37
CA GLY A 1011 36.98 -8.56 14.15
C GLY A 1011 38.38 -9.16 14.10
N ASP A 1012 39.16 -8.95 15.16
CA ASP A 1012 40.50 -9.55 15.33
C ASP A 1012 40.44 -10.93 16.03
N LEU A 1013 39.25 -11.56 16.12
CA LEU A 1013 39.10 -12.83 16.80
C LEU A 1013 39.66 -13.97 15.93
N THR A 1014 40.90 -14.35 16.18
CA THR A 1014 41.51 -15.57 15.62
C THR A 1014 42.18 -16.36 16.73
N ILE A 1015 41.62 -17.54 17.04
CA ILE A 1015 42.07 -18.38 18.15
C ILE A 1015 42.92 -19.53 17.60
N VAL A 1016 44.23 -19.45 17.82
CA VAL A 1016 45.19 -20.47 17.31
C VAL A 1016 45.53 -21.49 18.39
N ARG A 1017 45.08 -22.75 18.27
CA ARG A 1017 45.26 -23.81 19.29
C ARG A 1017 45.53 -25.18 18.67
N GLY A 1018 46.15 -26.08 19.43
CA GLY A 1018 46.44 -27.46 19.05
C GLY A 1018 47.01 -28.26 20.24
N GLY A 1019 47.01 -29.59 20.12
CA GLY A 1019 47.29 -30.52 21.20
C GLY A 1019 46.19 -30.56 22.26
N ASP A 1020 46.46 -31.25 23.38
CA ASP A 1020 45.62 -31.17 24.58
C ASP A 1020 45.54 -29.71 25.06
N THR A 1021 44.39 -29.07 24.85
CA THR A 1021 44.18 -27.65 25.12
C THR A 1021 43.02 -27.43 26.06
N ALA A 1022 43.12 -26.38 26.90
CA ALA A 1022 42.02 -25.82 27.66
C ALA A 1022 42.26 -24.31 27.72
N PHE A 1023 41.34 -23.54 27.16
CA PHE A 1023 41.49 -22.10 26.97
C PHE A 1023 40.14 -21.39 27.07
N GLU A 1024 40.12 -20.22 27.69
CA GLU A 1024 38.95 -19.37 27.75
C GLU A 1024 39.28 -17.96 27.23
N THR A 1025 38.36 -17.38 26.48
CA THR A 1025 38.46 -15.98 26.03
C THR A 1025 37.08 -15.34 25.91
N THR A 1026 37.05 -14.04 25.64
CA THR A 1026 35.83 -13.29 25.35
C THR A 1026 35.92 -12.79 23.92
N TRP A 1027 34.85 -13.02 23.16
CA TRP A 1027 34.63 -12.45 21.84
C TRP A 1027 33.63 -11.31 21.97
N THR A 1028 33.99 -10.15 21.43
CA THR A 1028 33.07 -9.04 21.20
C THR A 1028 32.74 -9.01 19.72
N VAL A 1029 31.47 -9.11 19.36
CA VAL A 1029 31.01 -9.12 17.96
C VAL A 1029 31.32 -7.77 17.32
N ALA A 1030 32.10 -7.76 16.25
CA ALA A 1030 32.55 -6.53 15.58
C ALA A 1030 31.73 -6.17 14.34
N GLY A 1031 31.16 -7.17 13.65
CA GLY A 1031 30.28 -7.03 12.51
C GLY A 1031 28.87 -6.61 12.88
N ASP A 1032 27.98 -6.63 11.89
CA ASP A 1032 26.59 -6.20 12.04
C ASP A 1032 25.73 -7.25 12.75
N ASP A 1033 24.53 -6.84 13.19
CA ASP A 1033 23.52 -7.75 13.72
C ASP A 1033 23.19 -8.83 12.67
N GLY A 1034 23.15 -10.10 13.06
CA GLY A 1034 22.81 -11.17 12.14
C GLY A 1034 23.33 -12.54 12.54
N TYR A 1035 23.45 -13.42 11.54
CA TYR A 1035 23.87 -14.81 11.75
C TYR A 1035 25.38 -14.92 11.70
N TYR A 1036 25.97 -15.62 12.67
CA TYR A 1036 27.39 -15.93 12.72
C TYR A 1036 27.63 -17.42 12.76
N ALA A 1037 28.60 -17.88 11.99
CA ALA A 1037 29.02 -19.28 11.93
C ALA A 1037 30.52 -19.43 12.16
N PRO A 1038 30.96 -20.50 12.83
CA PRO A 1038 32.38 -20.76 13.06
C PRO A 1038 33.08 -21.20 11.77
N VAL A 1039 34.35 -20.79 11.63
CA VAL A 1039 35.26 -21.17 10.54
C VAL A 1039 36.51 -21.78 11.15
N LEU A 1040 36.87 -22.99 10.73
CA LEU A 1040 38.13 -23.63 11.12
C LEU A 1040 39.14 -23.57 9.98
N LEU A 1041 40.28 -22.93 10.26
CA LEU A 1041 41.45 -22.90 9.38
C LEU A 1041 42.46 -23.93 9.89
N THR A 1042 42.62 -25.03 9.17
CA THR A 1042 43.46 -26.15 9.62
C THR A 1042 44.94 -25.85 9.42
N GLN A 1043 45.81 -26.57 10.15
CA GLN A 1043 47.26 -26.46 9.96
C GLN A 1043 47.71 -26.78 8.52
N ASN A 1044 46.96 -27.64 7.82
CA ASN A 1044 47.26 -28.10 6.47
C ASN A 1044 46.77 -27.11 5.38
N GLY A 1045 46.08 -26.05 5.77
CA GLY A 1045 45.58 -25.00 4.87
C GLY A 1045 44.18 -25.24 4.33
N ASP A 1046 43.48 -26.25 4.84
CA ASP A 1046 42.06 -26.47 4.56
C ASP A 1046 41.20 -25.48 5.36
N ILE A 1047 40.08 -25.07 4.76
CA ILE A 1047 39.09 -24.17 5.37
C ILE A 1047 37.81 -24.99 5.50
N LEU A 1048 37.39 -25.23 6.73
CA LEU A 1048 36.23 -26.05 7.06
C LEU A 1048 35.13 -25.15 7.63
N PHE A 1049 33.92 -25.34 7.11
CA PHE A 1049 32.76 -24.53 7.42
C PHE A 1049 31.56 -25.43 7.76
N ILE A 1050 30.47 -24.81 8.20
CA ILE A 1050 29.25 -25.52 8.60
C ILE A 1050 28.58 -26.21 7.39
N GLY A 1051 27.79 -27.26 7.64
CA GLY A 1051 27.12 -28.04 6.60
C GLY A 1051 28.03 -29.04 5.86
N ASN A 1052 27.57 -29.52 4.70
CA ASN A 1052 28.20 -30.63 3.96
C ASN A 1052 28.92 -30.21 2.66
N GLU A 1053 28.77 -28.97 2.19
CA GLU A 1053 29.48 -28.47 1.00
C GLU A 1053 30.93 -28.09 1.33
N ASN A 1054 31.60 -28.97 2.06
CA ASN A 1054 33.04 -28.95 2.30
C ASN A 1054 33.71 -29.98 1.40
N VAL A 1055 35.05 -29.95 1.37
CA VAL A 1055 35.84 -30.94 0.63
C VAL A 1055 35.47 -32.37 1.05
N GLY A 1056 35.10 -33.17 0.05
CA GLY A 1056 34.65 -34.57 0.24
C GLY A 1056 33.17 -34.73 0.61
N GLY A 1057 32.39 -33.65 0.75
CA GLY A 1057 30.94 -33.72 0.98
C GLY A 1057 30.52 -34.09 2.41
N HIS A 1058 31.34 -33.75 3.40
CA HIS A 1058 31.16 -34.13 4.81
C HIS A 1058 31.00 -32.92 5.73
N GLU A 1059 30.31 -33.12 6.86
CA GLU A 1059 30.24 -32.19 7.99
C GLU A 1059 31.50 -32.29 8.83
N TYR A 1060 32.20 -31.17 9.03
CA TYR A 1060 33.39 -31.09 9.89
C TYR A 1060 33.18 -30.25 11.16
N ILE A 1061 32.00 -29.64 11.30
CA ILE A 1061 31.59 -28.87 12.47
C ILE A 1061 30.25 -29.40 12.93
N ARG A 1062 30.20 -29.99 14.13
CA ARG A 1062 29.02 -30.68 14.65
C ARG A 1062 28.52 -30.07 15.95
N MET A 1063 27.21 -30.03 16.13
CA MET A 1063 26.58 -29.64 17.39
C MET A 1063 26.51 -30.81 18.38
N TYR A 1064 26.93 -30.56 19.62
CA TYR A 1064 26.80 -31.50 20.74
C TYR A 1064 25.84 -30.99 21.84
N GLY A 1065 25.25 -29.81 21.65
CA GLY A 1065 24.30 -29.16 22.54
C GLY A 1065 24.14 -27.69 22.16
N GLU A 1066 23.37 -26.94 22.96
CA GLU A 1066 23.18 -25.51 22.77
C GLU A 1066 24.52 -24.77 22.82
N ASN A 1067 24.81 -24.02 21.75
CA ASN A 1067 26.04 -23.25 21.55
C ASN A 1067 27.34 -24.05 21.78
N THR A 1068 27.29 -25.35 21.51
CA THR A 1068 28.39 -26.29 21.76
C THR A 1068 28.76 -26.97 20.46
N PHE A 1069 29.94 -26.64 19.93
CA PHE A 1069 30.41 -27.07 18.61
C PHE A 1069 31.71 -27.86 18.74
N ALA A 1070 31.79 -28.97 18.03
CA ALA A 1070 32.95 -29.85 17.99
C ALA A 1070 33.43 -29.96 16.54
N PHE A 1071 34.73 -30.05 16.36
CA PHE A 1071 35.38 -29.83 15.08
C PHE A 1071 36.32 -30.98 14.74
N GLU A 1072 36.34 -31.31 13.45
CA GLU A 1072 37.37 -32.13 12.80
C GLU A 1072 38.38 -31.23 12.12
N ASP A 1073 39.67 -31.56 12.24
CA ASP A 1073 40.75 -30.78 11.61
C ASP A 1073 41.41 -31.46 10.40
N LEU A 1074 41.03 -32.71 10.13
CA LEU A 1074 41.38 -33.44 8.93
C LEU A 1074 40.18 -33.59 8.01
N THR A 1075 40.44 -33.58 6.71
CA THR A 1075 39.45 -33.89 5.69
C THR A 1075 39.29 -35.41 5.53
N SER A 1076 38.19 -35.85 4.93
CA SER A 1076 38.00 -37.25 4.53
C SER A 1076 39.15 -37.80 3.68
N GLU A 1077 39.72 -36.99 2.77
CA GLU A 1077 40.89 -37.36 1.96
C GLU A 1077 42.18 -37.51 2.77
N GLN A 1078 42.25 -36.83 3.93
CA GLN A 1078 43.35 -36.92 4.89
C GLN A 1078 43.15 -38.07 5.89
N ASN A 1079 42.07 -38.85 5.78
CA ASN A 1079 41.67 -39.92 6.70
C ASN A 1079 41.29 -39.42 8.10
N SER A 1080 40.48 -38.36 8.16
CA SER A 1080 39.75 -38.01 9.40
C SER A 1080 39.04 -39.23 9.97
N ASP A 1081 39.12 -39.39 11.28
CA ASP A 1081 38.46 -40.41 12.07
C ASP A 1081 37.10 -39.97 12.62
N PHE A 1082 36.73 -38.70 12.40
CA PHE A 1082 35.39 -38.15 12.65
C PHE A 1082 34.93 -38.29 14.11
N ASP A 1083 35.84 -38.16 15.09
CA ASP A 1083 35.51 -38.22 16.51
C ASP A 1083 35.17 -36.86 17.15
N TYR A 1084 35.35 -35.79 16.37
CA TYR A 1084 35.13 -34.36 16.62
C TYR A 1084 35.87 -33.85 17.87
N ASN A 1085 36.96 -34.50 18.27
CA ASN A 1085 37.70 -34.15 19.48
C ASN A 1085 38.84 -33.15 19.23
N ASP A 1086 39.17 -32.88 17.96
CA ASP A 1086 40.33 -32.07 17.58
C ASP A 1086 40.27 -30.66 18.17
N MET A 1087 39.07 -30.07 18.14
CA MET A 1087 38.73 -28.85 18.86
C MET A 1087 37.26 -28.90 19.26
N VAL A 1088 36.94 -28.44 20.46
CA VAL A 1088 35.59 -28.33 20.99
C VAL A 1088 35.42 -26.97 21.62
N MET A 1089 34.32 -26.31 21.32
CA MET A 1089 33.98 -24.98 21.80
C MET A 1089 32.60 -24.98 22.45
N LYS A 1090 32.49 -24.29 23.58
CA LYS A 1090 31.22 -23.87 24.15
C LYS A 1090 31.19 -22.36 24.27
N ILE A 1091 30.06 -21.79 23.87
CA ILE A 1091 29.84 -20.35 23.86
C ILE A 1091 28.77 -20.03 24.90
N THR A 1092 29.07 -19.07 25.77
CA THR A 1092 28.15 -18.60 26.81
C THR A 1092 28.08 -17.08 26.77
N PRO A 1093 26.89 -16.47 26.70
CA PRO A 1093 26.74 -15.03 26.84
C PRO A 1093 27.34 -14.50 28.14
N VAL A 1094 28.04 -13.37 28.11
CA VAL A 1094 28.45 -12.67 29.33
C VAL A 1094 27.23 -11.92 29.87
N ASP A 1095 26.91 -12.04 31.17
CA ASP A 1095 25.68 -11.57 31.85
C ASP A 1095 25.43 -10.05 31.72
N HIS A 1096 25.15 -9.51 30.52
CA HIS A 1096 24.76 -8.13 30.24
C HIS A 1096 24.16 -7.96 28.82
N ILE A 1097 23.40 -8.93 28.30
CA ILE A 1097 22.61 -8.68 27.09
C ILE A 1097 21.43 -7.75 27.47
N ILE A 1098 21.39 -6.55 26.88
CA ILE A 1098 20.36 -5.50 27.08
C ILE A 1098 19.38 -5.52 25.92
#